data_AF-A0A3D4QPP3-F1
#
_entry.id   AF-A0A3D4QPP3-F1
#
_cell.length_a   1.000
_cell.length_b   1.000
_cell.length_c   1.000
_cell.angle_alpha   90.00
_cell.angle_beta   90.00
_cell.angle_gamma   90.00
#
_symmetry.space_group_name_H-M   'P 1'
#
loop_
_entity.id
_entity.type
_entity.pdbx_description
1 polymer ?
#
loop_
_entity_poly.entity_id
_entity_poly.type
_entity_poly.pdbx_seq_one_letter_code
_entity_poly.pdbx_strand_id
1 'polypeptide(L)'
;MKVLEEDIQNIKGIGPKKAAFFATLGIKTIEDTLVNYPRDYEHLGVPCLISSIKEGMVFLCLEWEDSSRVSWIKRGFSTTRRIGRDQTGTVECIWYNQPYRARQYESRKKYYIMGNAVKKLSGYQVQNPKVEVYDDTIHSKPRILPVYPLTKGLNQRIVRHLTKEALSKLSSEIGNKSAADHYIDNIDRHITSRYGLVNKYEAWKNIHYPESKESLVSAQKRLIFEELLQHQIVIQYIRNNIQGRKSSMHISGSQDSKDAFLCRLPFKLTFAQKKVLNEVLLDIASGSIMNRLVQGDVGSGKTVIAAAALYCAAKSGYQGAMMAPTEILARQHFESLSKILADDNCSQNDIRLGLLTGAMRSSEKEELKDRLRKGSIQIVLGTHALIQEDVEFHKLGLVITDEQHRFGVRQRTLLQNKGELPHMLVMSATPIPRTLAHIIHGDLDLSTIDTLPPGRIPIKTYHVNSSYRERIYRFVKKHALEGSQTYVVCPLVEESEVMELRSAEEVFLELSKGLLREIPMGLLHGRQKPAEKEAVINSFARGELQVLVSTTVIEVGIDVPNAVIMIIENAERFGLSQLHQLRGRVGRGDKAFYCILVSDIKDEKTLQRMEVLVKSNNGFEIAEKDLELRGPGELFGLRQHGMPVFQLANPLRDYELYEMTGEAAREILNDPNKEPYHSFIMNALGKQYDVS
;
A
#
# COMPACT_ATOMS: atom_id res chain seq x y z
N MET A 1 -3.17 31.59 -14.82
CA MET A 1 -3.44 31.36 -13.39
C MET A 1 -4.77 31.95 -12.93
N LYS A 2 -5.07 33.25 -13.12
CA LYS A 2 -6.31 33.87 -12.62
C LYS A 2 -7.64 33.14 -12.94
N VAL A 3 -7.81 32.59 -14.15
CA VAL A 3 -9.06 31.88 -14.51
C VAL A 3 -9.16 30.50 -13.88
N LEU A 4 -8.04 29.81 -13.66
CA LEU A 4 -8.05 28.49 -12.99
C LEU A 4 -8.48 28.60 -11.53
N GLU A 5 -8.13 29.71 -10.88
CA GLU A 5 -8.48 30.02 -9.49
C GLU A 5 -9.91 30.61 -9.32
N GLU A 6 -10.64 30.86 -10.42
CA GLU A 6 -12.01 31.38 -10.34
C GLU A 6 -12.95 30.40 -9.65
N ASP A 7 -13.84 30.92 -8.79
CA ASP A 7 -14.91 30.14 -8.17
C ASP A 7 -15.88 29.58 -9.22
N ILE A 8 -16.25 28.31 -9.07
CA ILE A 8 -17.24 27.62 -9.92
C ILE A 8 -18.60 28.33 -9.95
N GLN A 9 -18.92 29.18 -8.98
CA GLN A 9 -20.11 30.03 -8.98
C GLN A 9 -20.17 31.00 -10.16
N ASN A 10 -19.02 31.34 -10.74
CA ASN A 10 -18.94 32.18 -11.94
C ASN A 10 -19.29 31.41 -13.24
N ILE A 11 -19.64 30.12 -13.14
CA ILE A 11 -20.08 29.31 -14.28
C ILE A 11 -21.60 29.38 -14.42
N LYS A 12 -22.06 29.66 -15.65
CA LYS A 12 -23.49 29.75 -15.97
C LYS A 12 -24.19 28.43 -15.61
N GLY A 13 -25.24 28.53 -14.79
CA GLY A 13 -26.04 27.37 -14.34
C GLY A 13 -25.62 26.75 -13.00
N ILE A 14 -24.57 27.28 -12.36
CA ILE A 14 -24.09 26.89 -11.02
C ILE A 14 -24.44 27.99 -10.03
N GLY A 15 -25.57 27.84 -9.34
CA GLY A 15 -25.94 28.73 -8.23
C GLY A 15 -25.32 28.29 -6.89
N PRO A 16 -25.47 29.09 -5.82
CA PRO A 16 -24.83 28.85 -4.51
C PRO A 16 -25.20 27.49 -3.91
N LYS A 17 -26.44 27.01 -4.11
CA LYS A 17 -26.86 25.68 -3.67
C LYS A 17 -26.10 24.54 -4.37
N LYS A 18 -25.84 24.66 -5.67
CA LYS A 18 -25.07 23.65 -6.42
C LYS A 18 -23.59 23.72 -6.06
N ALA A 19 -23.05 24.93 -5.91
CA ALA A 19 -21.67 25.14 -5.46
C ALA A 19 -21.42 24.49 -4.09
N ALA A 20 -22.37 24.58 -3.15
CA ALA A 20 -22.27 23.89 -1.87
C ALA A 20 -22.18 22.36 -2.00
N PHE A 21 -22.92 21.75 -2.94
CA PHE A 21 -22.79 20.31 -3.21
C PHE A 21 -21.44 19.96 -3.86
N PHE A 22 -20.92 20.78 -4.76
CA PHE A 22 -19.59 20.59 -5.34
C PHE A 22 -18.47 20.77 -4.31
N ALA A 23 -18.62 21.68 -3.36
CA ALA A 23 -17.67 21.85 -2.26
C ALA A 23 -17.54 20.59 -1.38
N THR A 24 -18.59 19.77 -1.25
CA THR A 24 -18.50 18.47 -0.56
C THR A 24 -17.63 17.45 -1.30
N LEU A 25 -17.44 17.63 -2.61
CA LEU A 25 -16.51 16.86 -3.44
C LEU A 25 -15.11 17.49 -3.49
N GLY A 26 -14.86 18.57 -2.74
CA GLY A 26 -13.60 19.32 -2.80
C GLY A 26 -13.49 20.26 -4.00
N ILE A 27 -14.57 20.44 -4.78
CA ILE A 27 -14.54 21.26 -6.01
C ILE A 27 -15.01 22.67 -5.68
N LYS A 28 -14.09 23.64 -5.72
CA LYS A 28 -14.37 25.07 -5.48
C LYS A 28 -13.98 25.96 -6.65
N THR A 29 -12.94 25.57 -7.39
CA THR A 29 -12.37 26.35 -8.49
C THR A 29 -12.55 25.69 -9.86
N ILE A 30 -12.24 26.43 -10.92
CA ILE A 30 -12.16 25.88 -12.28
C ILE A 30 -11.07 24.80 -12.37
N GLU A 31 -9.92 24.97 -11.70
CA GLU A 31 -8.89 23.93 -11.64
C GLU A 31 -9.39 22.65 -10.99
N ASP A 32 -10.05 22.74 -9.82
CA ASP A 32 -10.60 21.57 -9.13
C ASP A 32 -11.61 20.81 -10.02
N THR A 33 -12.33 21.54 -10.87
CA THR A 33 -13.28 20.95 -11.82
C THR A 33 -12.57 20.13 -12.90
N LEU A 34 -11.42 20.60 -13.40
CA LEU A 34 -10.62 19.95 -14.44
C LEU A 34 -9.75 18.80 -13.89
N VAL A 35 -9.46 18.85 -12.59
CA VAL A 35 -8.71 17.79 -11.88
C VAL A 35 -9.67 16.74 -11.30
N ASN A 36 -10.98 17.01 -11.22
CA ASN A 36 -11.99 16.01 -10.89
C ASN A 36 -12.22 15.02 -12.04
N TYR A 37 -11.34 14.02 -12.15
CA TYR A 37 -11.35 13.07 -13.26
C TYR A 37 -12.55 12.10 -13.24
N PRO A 38 -13.02 11.63 -14.42
CA PRO A 38 -14.05 10.61 -14.49
C PRO A 38 -13.56 9.28 -13.89
N ARG A 39 -14.45 8.59 -13.16
CA ARG A 39 -14.19 7.24 -12.63
C ARG A 39 -14.30 6.14 -13.70
N ASP A 40 -15.10 6.39 -14.74
CA ASP A 40 -15.41 5.43 -15.79
C ASP A 40 -15.94 6.18 -17.02
N TYR A 41 -16.14 5.47 -18.14
CA TYR A 41 -16.62 6.03 -19.39
C TYR A 41 -17.77 5.20 -19.98
N GLU A 42 -18.85 5.87 -20.38
CA GLU A 42 -19.92 5.27 -21.17
C GLU A 42 -19.54 5.33 -22.66
N HIS A 43 -19.26 4.17 -23.27
CA HIS A 43 -18.98 4.05 -24.70
C HIS A 43 -20.28 3.93 -25.49
N LEU A 44 -20.55 4.91 -26.32
CA LEU A 44 -21.77 4.99 -27.12
C LEU A 44 -21.40 4.82 -28.59
N GLY A 45 -21.92 3.76 -29.20
CA GLY A 45 -21.62 3.41 -30.58
C GLY A 45 -22.48 4.16 -31.61
N VAL A 46 -22.19 3.92 -32.88
CA VAL A 46 -23.04 4.35 -33.99
C VAL A 46 -24.25 3.39 -34.08
N PRO A 47 -25.44 3.89 -34.45
CA PRO A 47 -26.59 3.03 -34.67
C PRO A 47 -26.31 1.90 -35.65
N CYS A 48 -26.70 0.68 -35.27
CA CYS A 48 -26.78 -0.48 -36.15
C CYS A 48 -28.23 -0.71 -36.59
N LEU A 49 -28.40 -1.51 -37.65
CA LEU A 49 -29.71 -1.92 -38.13
C LEU A 49 -30.27 -3.05 -37.24
N ILE A 50 -31.59 -3.14 -37.14
CA ILE A 50 -32.27 -4.20 -36.38
C ILE A 50 -31.86 -5.59 -36.88
N SER A 51 -31.68 -5.74 -38.19
CA SER A 51 -31.21 -6.99 -38.81
C SER A 51 -29.83 -7.46 -38.33
N SER A 52 -28.97 -6.58 -37.82
CA SER A 52 -27.63 -6.94 -37.32
C SER A 52 -27.53 -7.04 -35.80
N ILE A 53 -28.67 -6.97 -35.09
CA ILE A 53 -28.72 -7.13 -33.63
C ILE A 53 -28.14 -8.49 -33.21
N LYS A 54 -27.27 -8.44 -32.21
CA LYS A 54 -26.79 -9.60 -31.45
C LYS A 54 -27.23 -9.46 -29.99
N GLU A 55 -27.17 -10.55 -29.23
CA GLU A 55 -27.34 -10.46 -27.79
C GLU A 55 -26.25 -9.58 -27.18
N GLY A 56 -26.63 -8.72 -26.23
CA GLY A 56 -25.72 -7.76 -25.60
C GLY A 56 -26.09 -6.30 -25.87
N MET A 57 -25.13 -5.42 -25.66
CA MET A 57 -25.33 -3.97 -25.80
C MET A 57 -25.54 -3.57 -27.26
N VAL A 58 -26.63 -2.86 -27.55
CA VAL A 58 -26.97 -2.38 -28.90
C VAL A 58 -27.25 -0.87 -28.91
N PHE A 59 -26.99 -0.27 -30.07
CA PHE A 59 -27.27 1.12 -30.39
C PHE A 59 -28.14 1.15 -31.64
N LEU A 60 -29.32 1.75 -31.58
CA LEU A 60 -30.32 1.71 -32.66
C LEU A 60 -30.87 3.10 -32.94
N CYS A 61 -31.25 3.35 -34.19
CA CYS A 61 -32.02 4.53 -34.58
C CYS A 61 -33.42 4.07 -34.96
N LEU A 62 -34.40 4.29 -34.06
CA LEU A 62 -35.76 3.78 -34.25
C LEU A 62 -36.78 4.91 -34.30
N GLU A 63 -37.83 4.69 -35.06
CA GLU A 63 -39.08 5.46 -34.99
C GLU A 63 -40.11 4.65 -34.20
N TRP A 64 -40.75 5.28 -33.21
CA TRP A 64 -41.77 4.60 -32.41
C TRP A 64 -43.08 4.44 -33.19
N GLU A 65 -43.68 3.26 -33.09
CA GLU A 65 -45.06 3.03 -33.50
C GLU A 65 -46.04 3.71 -32.53
N ASP A 66 -47.27 3.98 -33.02
CA ASP A 66 -48.30 4.76 -32.30
C ASP A 66 -48.80 4.08 -31.01
N SER A 67 -48.60 2.77 -30.87
CA SER A 67 -49.08 2.02 -29.72
C SER A 67 -48.00 1.86 -28.64
N SER A 68 -48.30 2.33 -27.43
CA SER A 68 -47.55 1.96 -26.22
C SER A 68 -48.45 1.12 -25.32
N ARG A 69 -47.90 0.06 -24.72
CA ARG A 69 -48.64 -0.82 -23.81
C ARG A 69 -48.02 -0.77 -22.43
N VAL A 70 -48.80 -0.34 -21.44
CA VAL A 70 -48.42 -0.44 -20.02
C VAL A 70 -49.21 -1.58 -19.41
N SER A 71 -48.52 -2.60 -18.91
CA SER A 71 -49.14 -3.70 -18.17
C SER A 71 -48.72 -3.66 -16.71
N TRP A 72 -49.70 -3.79 -15.82
CA TRP A 72 -49.49 -3.87 -14.38
C TRP A 72 -49.55 -5.33 -13.95
N ILE A 73 -48.48 -5.80 -13.31
CA ILE A 73 -48.34 -7.15 -12.79
C ILE A 73 -48.59 -7.10 -11.27
N LYS A 74 -49.13 -8.18 -10.68
CA LYS A 74 -49.38 -8.27 -9.22
C LYS A 74 -48.12 -7.90 -8.41
N ARG A 75 -48.33 -7.24 -7.25
CA ARG A 75 -47.29 -6.71 -6.33
C ARG A 75 -46.58 -5.41 -6.76
N GLY A 76 -47.25 -4.53 -7.49
CA GLY A 76 -46.76 -3.15 -7.75
C GLY A 76 -45.70 -3.05 -8.85
N PHE A 77 -45.53 -4.11 -9.65
CA PHE A 77 -44.58 -4.14 -10.75
C PHE A 77 -45.28 -3.73 -12.05
N SER A 78 -44.70 -2.80 -12.82
CA SER A 78 -45.25 -2.39 -14.13
C SER A 78 -44.25 -2.63 -15.25
N THR A 79 -44.74 -2.93 -16.45
CA THR A 79 -43.89 -2.99 -17.64
C THR A 79 -44.48 -2.12 -18.74
N THR A 80 -43.68 -1.19 -19.24
CA THR A 80 -44.01 -0.36 -20.40
C THR A 80 -43.34 -0.97 -21.62
N ARG A 81 -44.08 -1.21 -22.68
CA ARG A 81 -43.57 -1.75 -23.95
C ARG A 81 -43.88 -0.80 -25.10
N ARG A 82 -42.91 -0.59 -25.98
CA ARG A 82 -43.08 0.12 -27.26
C ARG A 82 -42.34 -0.63 -28.36
N ILE A 83 -42.94 -0.63 -29.55
CA ILE A 83 -42.32 -1.21 -30.74
C ILE A 83 -41.63 -0.06 -31.48
N GLY A 84 -40.34 -0.23 -31.74
CA GLY A 84 -39.55 0.66 -32.57
C GLY A 84 -39.29 0.02 -33.93
N ARG A 85 -39.29 0.83 -35.00
CA ARG A 85 -39.05 0.40 -36.37
C ARG A 85 -37.82 1.07 -36.95
N ASP A 86 -37.07 0.33 -37.77
CA ASP A 86 -36.08 0.87 -38.70
C ASP A 86 -36.34 0.37 -40.13
N GLN A 87 -35.40 0.56 -41.05
CA GLN A 87 -35.54 0.14 -42.45
C GLN A 87 -35.54 -1.40 -42.64
N THR A 88 -35.12 -2.16 -41.63
CA THR A 88 -34.90 -3.61 -41.72
C THR A 88 -35.90 -4.43 -40.92
N GLY A 89 -36.60 -3.84 -39.95
CA GLY A 89 -37.64 -4.53 -39.21
C GLY A 89 -38.18 -3.76 -38.01
N THR A 90 -38.69 -4.51 -37.04
CA THR A 90 -39.20 -3.97 -35.77
C THR A 90 -38.55 -4.68 -34.58
N VAL A 91 -38.42 -3.96 -33.47
CA VAL A 91 -37.88 -4.48 -32.22
C VAL A 91 -38.70 -3.97 -31.04
N GLU A 92 -38.90 -4.83 -30.04
CA GLU A 92 -39.63 -4.45 -28.83
C GLU A 92 -38.66 -3.84 -27.79
N CYS A 93 -38.98 -2.64 -27.31
CA CYS A 93 -38.33 -2.02 -26.17
C CYS A 93 -39.21 -2.14 -24.92
N ILE A 94 -38.65 -2.66 -23.83
CA ILE A 94 -39.35 -2.85 -22.55
C ILE A 94 -38.69 -2.05 -21.43
N TRP A 95 -39.48 -1.35 -20.62
CA TRP A 95 -39.04 -0.72 -19.38
C TRP A 95 -39.78 -1.31 -18.18
N TYR A 96 -39.02 -1.70 -17.16
CA TYR A 96 -39.57 -2.20 -15.89
C TYR A 96 -39.77 -1.03 -14.91
N ASN A 97 -40.95 -0.96 -14.30
CA ASN A 97 -41.37 0.05 -13.32
C ASN A 97 -41.30 1.51 -13.79
N GLN A 98 -41.47 1.76 -15.09
CA GLN A 98 -41.40 3.12 -15.67
C GLN A 98 -42.65 3.43 -16.54
N PRO A 99 -43.84 3.61 -15.95
CA PRO A 99 -45.07 3.91 -16.70
C PRO A 99 -45.04 5.26 -17.41
N TYR A 100 -44.26 6.23 -16.90
CA TYR A 100 -44.11 7.57 -17.50
C TYR A 100 -43.54 7.54 -18.93
N ARG A 101 -42.77 6.50 -19.28
CA ARG A 101 -42.15 6.33 -20.61
C ARG A 101 -43.18 6.15 -21.72
N ALA A 102 -44.40 5.73 -21.40
CA ALA A 102 -45.47 5.56 -22.38
C ALA A 102 -45.83 6.89 -23.08
N ARG A 103 -45.84 8.01 -22.33
CA ARG A 103 -46.23 9.34 -22.82
C ARG A 103 -45.06 10.23 -23.22
N GLN A 104 -43.82 9.77 -23.02
CA GLN A 104 -42.63 10.61 -23.21
C GLN A 104 -42.18 10.75 -24.67
N TYR A 105 -42.57 9.81 -25.54
CA TYR A 105 -42.06 9.77 -26.91
C TYR A 105 -43.15 9.98 -27.95
N GLU A 106 -42.86 10.86 -28.90
CA GLU A 106 -43.69 11.19 -30.04
C GLU A 106 -43.55 10.09 -31.11
N SER A 107 -44.66 9.75 -31.75
CA SER A 107 -44.63 8.86 -32.92
C SER A 107 -43.97 9.55 -34.11
N ARG A 108 -43.37 8.75 -35.02
CA ARG A 108 -42.75 9.24 -36.28
C ARG A 108 -41.55 10.17 -36.11
N LYS A 109 -40.99 10.25 -34.90
CA LYS A 109 -39.73 10.92 -34.63
C LYS A 109 -38.64 9.87 -34.43
N LYS A 110 -37.44 10.15 -34.95
CA LYS A 110 -36.28 9.27 -34.79
C LYS A 110 -35.68 9.44 -33.40
N TYR A 111 -35.38 8.31 -32.76
CA TYR A 111 -34.74 8.26 -31.46
C TYR A 111 -33.50 7.38 -31.51
N TYR A 112 -32.44 7.86 -30.86
CA TYR A 112 -31.27 7.08 -30.55
C TYR A 112 -31.55 6.23 -29.30
N ILE A 113 -31.47 4.92 -29.44
CA ILE A 113 -31.81 3.95 -28.41
C ILE A 113 -30.59 3.14 -28.07
N MET A 114 -30.29 3.07 -26.78
CA MET A 114 -29.20 2.29 -26.24
C MET A 114 -29.72 1.37 -25.14
N GLY A 115 -29.44 0.08 -25.24
CA GLY A 115 -29.79 -0.87 -24.20
C GLY A 115 -29.28 -2.27 -24.47
N ASN A 116 -29.57 -3.17 -23.54
CA ASN A 116 -29.19 -4.56 -23.67
C ASN A 116 -30.27 -5.34 -24.45
N ALA A 117 -29.90 -5.89 -25.60
CA ALA A 117 -30.75 -6.77 -26.40
C ALA A 117 -30.67 -8.21 -25.89
N VAL A 118 -31.83 -8.81 -25.62
CA VAL A 118 -31.98 -10.19 -25.17
C VAL A 118 -32.82 -10.95 -26.18
N LYS A 119 -32.38 -12.15 -26.58
CA LYS A 119 -33.17 -12.99 -27.50
C LYS A 119 -34.35 -13.62 -26.75
N LYS A 120 -35.53 -13.54 -27.36
CA LYS A 120 -36.76 -14.20 -26.93
C LYS A 120 -37.29 -15.06 -28.08
N LEU A 121 -38.29 -15.88 -27.77
CA LEU A 121 -38.98 -16.72 -28.77
C LEU A 121 -39.59 -15.90 -29.91
N SER A 122 -39.98 -14.65 -29.64
CA SER A 122 -40.60 -13.72 -30.60
C SER A 122 -39.59 -12.77 -31.30
N GLY A 123 -38.28 -12.99 -31.13
CA GLY A 123 -37.23 -12.10 -31.64
C GLY A 123 -36.45 -11.40 -30.53
N TYR A 124 -35.71 -10.34 -30.89
CA TYR A 124 -34.92 -9.57 -29.92
C TYR A 124 -35.79 -8.57 -29.16
N GLN A 125 -35.47 -8.38 -27.87
CA GLN A 125 -36.09 -7.39 -27.01
C GLN A 125 -35.01 -6.55 -26.33
N VAL A 126 -35.11 -5.23 -26.42
CA VAL A 126 -34.18 -4.29 -25.77
C VAL A 126 -34.73 -3.90 -24.39
N GLN A 127 -33.98 -4.21 -23.34
CA GLN A 127 -34.42 -4.04 -21.96
C GLN A 127 -33.89 -2.75 -21.32
N ASN A 128 -34.79 -2.03 -20.63
CA ASN A 128 -34.57 -0.74 -19.99
C ASN A 128 -33.73 0.26 -20.83
N PRO A 129 -34.03 0.47 -22.13
CA PRO A 129 -33.18 1.31 -22.95
C PRO A 129 -33.18 2.77 -22.49
N LYS A 130 -32.01 3.41 -22.60
CA LYS A 130 -31.89 4.88 -22.60
C LYS A 130 -32.26 5.38 -23.99
N VAL A 131 -33.06 6.45 -24.03
CA VAL A 131 -33.60 7.01 -25.27
C VAL A 131 -33.28 8.49 -25.34
N GLU A 132 -32.67 8.90 -26.44
CA GLU A 132 -32.37 10.30 -26.79
C GLU A 132 -33.02 10.63 -28.13
N VAL A 133 -33.35 11.89 -28.37
CA VAL A 133 -33.82 12.32 -29.70
C VAL A 133 -32.65 12.16 -30.67
N TYR A 134 -32.89 11.52 -31.82
CA TYR A 134 -31.83 11.33 -32.80
C TYR A 134 -31.43 12.67 -33.41
N ASP A 135 -30.13 12.92 -33.41
CA ASP A 135 -29.48 14.07 -34.02
C ASP A 135 -28.28 13.53 -34.79
N ASP A 136 -28.29 13.71 -36.11
CA ASP A 136 -27.27 13.14 -36.99
C ASP A 136 -25.87 13.68 -36.69
N THR A 137 -25.76 14.94 -36.26
CA THR A 137 -24.46 15.54 -35.94
C THR A 137 -23.80 14.92 -34.70
N ILE A 138 -24.60 14.34 -33.80
CA ILE A 138 -24.15 13.79 -32.52
C ILE A 138 -24.07 12.25 -32.58
N HIS A 139 -25.02 11.60 -33.24
CA HIS A 139 -25.21 10.14 -33.18
C HIS A 139 -24.62 9.40 -34.38
N SER A 140 -24.13 10.11 -35.40
CA SER A 140 -23.41 9.51 -36.53
C SER A 140 -21.98 9.07 -36.19
N LYS A 141 -21.46 9.48 -35.02
CA LYS A 141 -20.10 9.16 -34.57
C LYS A 141 -20.14 8.45 -33.21
N PRO A 142 -19.19 7.54 -32.95
CA PRO A 142 -19.03 7.00 -31.60
C PRO A 142 -18.68 8.15 -30.64
N ARG A 143 -19.27 8.13 -29.46
CA ARG A 143 -19.03 9.13 -28.42
C ARG A 143 -18.71 8.44 -27.10
N ILE A 144 -17.74 8.99 -26.38
CA ILE A 144 -17.33 8.49 -25.08
C ILE A 144 -17.76 9.55 -24.06
N LEU A 145 -18.66 9.17 -23.14
CA LEU A 145 -19.15 10.10 -22.12
C LEU A 145 -18.52 9.81 -20.77
N PRO A 146 -17.98 10.82 -20.07
CA PRO A 146 -17.37 10.63 -18.76
C PRO A 146 -18.43 10.30 -17.72
N VAL A 147 -18.08 9.42 -16.79
CA VAL A 147 -18.86 9.08 -15.61
C VAL A 147 -18.10 9.56 -14.38
N TYR A 148 -18.69 10.48 -13.63
CA TYR A 148 -18.06 11.05 -12.43
C TYR A 148 -18.57 10.38 -11.14
N PRO A 149 -17.80 10.41 -10.05
CA PRO A 149 -18.33 10.22 -8.70
C PRO A 149 -19.46 11.22 -8.42
N LEU A 150 -20.51 10.79 -7.70
CA LEU A 150 -21.69 11.63 -7.39
C LEU A 150 -21.90 11.72 -5.88
N THR A 151 -22.33 12.88 -5.41
CA THR A 151 -22.87 13.12 -4.06
C THR A 151 -24.36 13.44 -4.10
N LYS A 152 -25.02 13.32 -2.94
CA LYS A 152 -26.46 13.62 -2.80
C LYS A 152 -26.74 15.05 -3.31
N GLY A 153 -27.61 15.16 -4.31
CA GLY A 153 -27.96 16.44 -4.94
C GLY A 153 -27.29 16.72 -6.29
N LEU A 154 -26.28 15.92 -6.68
CA LEU A 154 -25.63 16.00 -8.00
C LEU A 154 -26.01 14.80 -8.88
N ASN A 155 -26.07 15.05 -10.19
CA ASN A 155 -26.25 14.00 -11.19
C ASN A 155 -25.22 14.19 -12.32
N GLN A 156 -25.03 13.17 -13.15
CA GLN A 156 -24.04 13.19 -14.23
C GLN A 156 -24.24 14.39 -15.18
N ARG A 157 -25.48 14.82 -15.45
CA ARG A 157 -25.76 15.95 -16.34
C ARG A 157 -25.20 17.26 -15.78
N ILE A 158 -25.35 17.48 -14.47
CA ILE A 158 -24.86 18.70 -13.81
C ILE A 158 -23.32 18.73 -13.80
N VAL A 159 -22.66 17.60 -13.50
CA VAL A 159 -21.19 17.52 -13.48
C VAL A 159 -20.60 17.64 -14.90
N ARG A 160 -21.24 17.00 -15.90
CA ARG A 160 -20.89 17.16 -17.32
C ARG A 160 -21.06 18.61 -17.80
N HIS A 161 -22.14 19.28 -17.39
CA HIS A 161 -22.34 20.71 -17.70
C HIS A 161 -21.22 21.58 -17.12
N LEU A 162 -20.90 21.40 -15.83
CA LEU A 162 -19.83 22.14 -15.17
C LEU A 162 -18.48 21.97 -15.88
N THR A 163 -18.07 20.73 -16.14
CA THR A 163 -16.80 20.41 -16.81
C THR A 163 -16.73 20.93 -18.24
N LYS A 164 -17.85 20.89 -18.98
CA LYS A 164 -17.92 21.42 -20.35
C LYS A 164 -17.78 22.95 -20.38
N GLU A 165 -18.46 23.65 -19.47
CA GLU A 165 -18.34 25.10 -19.36
C GLU A 165 -16.93 25.52 -18.88
N ALA A 166 -16.33 24.78 -17.94
CA ALA A 166 -14.96 25.01 -17.49
C ALA A 166 -13.96 24.90 -18.67
N LEU A 167 -14.05 23.83 -19.47
CA LEU A 167 -13.23 23.66 -20.67
C LEU A 167 -13.48 24.75 -21.72
N SER A 168 -14.73 25.17 -21.90
CA SER A 168 -15.08 26.25 -22.83
C SER A 168 -14.47 27.58 -22.41
N LYS A 169 -14.58 27.95 -21.13
CA LYS A 169 -13.93 29.16 -20.59
C LYS A 169 -12.43 29.12 -20.82
N LEU A 170 -11.79 28.00 -20.46
CA LEU A 170 -10.36 27.80 -20.65
C LEU A 170 -9.97 27.96 -22.13
N SER A 171 -10.72 27.36 -23.05
CA SER A 171 -10.47 27.47 -24.50
C SER A 171 -10.55 28.91 -25.03
N SER A 172 -11.51 29.70 -24.53
CA SER A 172 -11.71 31.09 -24.95
C SER A 172 -10.58 32.01 -24.48
N GLU A 173 -9.95 31.71 -23.35
CA GLU A 173 -8.81 32.47 -22.86
C GLU A 173 -7.52 32.11 -23.60
N ILE A 174 -7.32 30.82 -23.92
CA ILE A 174 -6.16 30.34 -24.70
C ILE A 174 -6.19 30.89 -26.13
N GLY A 175 -7.35 30.85 -26.80
CA GLY A 175 -7.50 31.31 -28.19
C GLY A 175 -7.15 32.79 -28.41
N ASN A 176 -7.11 33.58 -27.34
CA ASN A 176 -6.76 35.01 -27.39
C ASN A 176 -5.26 35.30 -27.19
N LYS A 177 -4.41 34.29 -26.95
CA LYS A 177 -2.96 34.46 -26.76
C LYS A 177 -2.19 33.49 -27.65
N SER A 178 -1.39 34.04 -28.59
CA SER A 178 -0.45 33.29 -29.45
C SER A 178 0.78 32.75 -28.70
N ALA A 179 0.57 32.23 -27.48
CA ALA A 179 1.59 31.64 -26.61
C ALA A 179 1.00 30.42 -25.87
N ALA A 180 0.24 29.60 -26.59
CA ALA A 180 -0.46 28.42 -26.07
C ALA A 180 0.47 27.38 -25.40
N ASP A 181 1.76 27.42 -25.69
CA ASP A 181 2.74 26.47 -25.16
C ASP A 181 3.45 26.91 -23.87
N HIS A 182 3.20 28.12 -23.34
CA HIS A 182 3.80 28.58 -22.07
C HIS A 182 2.77 28.85 -20.97
N TYR A 183 1.50 29.04 -21.31
CA TYR A 183 0.51 29.49 -20.32
C TYR A 183 -0.06 28.36 -19.46
N ILE A 184 0.06 27.09 -19.88
CA ILE A 184 -0.56 25.93 -19.21
C ILE A 184 0.40 24.75 -19.03
N ASP A 185 1.38 24.57 -19.92
CA ASP A 185 2.28 23.43 -19.82
C ASP A 185 3.37 23.66 -18.76
N ASN A 186 3.24 22.98 -17.63
CA ASN A 186 4.21 23.03 -16.54
C ASN A 186 5.40 22.07 -16.76
N ILE A 187 5.41 21.34 -17.88
CA ILE A 187 6.48 20.41 -18.27
C ILE A 187 7.12 20.97 -19.54
N ASP A 188 8.45 21.06 -19.55
CA ASP A 188 9.19 21.60 -20.70
C ASP A 188 8.98 20.76 -21.97
N ARG A 189 8.98 21.43 -23.13
CA ARG A 189 8.82 20.83 -24.46
C ARG A 189 9.84 19.74 -24.75
N HIS A 190 11.04 19.85 -24.19
CA HIS A 190 12.05 18.80 -24.31
C HIS A 190 11.56 17.48 -23.72
N ILE A 191 11.00 17.53 -22.51
CA ILE A 191 10.44 16.37 -21.80
C ILE A 191 9.18 15.88 -22.52
N THR A 192 8.29 16.78 -22.94
CA THR A 192 7.05 16.35 -23.63
C THR A 192 7.33 15.64 -24.95
N SER A 193 8.28 16.15 -25.74
CA SER A 193 8.72 15.54 -27.00
C SER A 193 9.37 14.18 -26.78
N ARG A 194 10.30 14.08 -25.82
CA ARG A 194 11.02 12.84 -25.50
C ARG A 194 10.11 11.68 -25.10
N TYR A 195 9.07 11.96 -24.31
CA TYR A 195 8.15 10.92 -23.80
C TYR A 195 6.85 10.80 -24.60
N GLY A 196 6.70 11.57 -25.70
CA GLY A 196 5.52 11.57 -26.56
C GLY A 196 4.25 11.98 -25.81
N LEU A 197 4.33 13.05 -25.01
CA LEU A 197 3.25 13.53 -24.17
C LEU A 197 2.48 14.65 -24.88
N VAL A 198 1.14 14.55 -24.87
CA VAL A 198 0.26 15.63 -25.35
C VAL A 198 0.37 16.86 -24.44
N ASN A 199 -0.04 18.03 -24.94
CA ASN A 199 -0.08 19.22 -24.11
C ASN A 199 -1.14 19.10 -23.00
N LYS A 200 -0.99 19.85 -21.92
CA LYS A 200 -1.87 19.75 -20.75
C LYS A 200 -3.34 20.10 -21.06
N TYR A 201 -3.59 21.06 -21.94
CA TYR A 201 -4.94 21.43 -22.35
C TYR A 201 -5.65 20.28 -23.07
N GLU A 202 -4.99 19.65 -24.04
CA GLU A 202 -5.46 18.48 -24.77
C GLU A 202 -5.68 17.30 -23.83
N ALA A 203 -4.81 17.10 -22.84
CA ALA A 203 -4.98 16.08 -21.83
C ALA A 203 -6.26 16.31 -21.00
N TRP A 204 -6.52 17.53 -20.54
CA TRP A 204 -7.78 17.87 -19.85
C TRP A 204 -9.00 17.74 -20.75
N LYS A 205 -8.91 18.19 -22.00
CA LYS A 205 -10.02 18.06 -22.95
C LYS A 205 -10.35 16.58 -23.17
N ASN A 206 -9.35 15.75 -23.44
CA ASN A 206 -9.54 14.34 -23.80
C ASN A 206 -9.79 13.42 -22.59
N ILE A 207 -9.36 13.77 -21.38
CA ILE A 207 -9.77 13.00 -20.19
C ILE A 207 -11.26 13.19 -19.89
N HIS A 208 -11.82 14.38 -20.09
CA HIS A 208 -13.25 14.61 -19.86
C HIS A 208 -14.10 14.24 -21.07
N TYR A 209 -13.67 14.60 -22.27
CA TYR A 209 -14.43 14.41 -23.51
C TYR A 209 -13.49 13.91 -24.62
N PRO A 210 -13.08 12.63 -24.58
CA PRO A 210 -12.17 12.07 -25.55
C PRO A 210 -12.79 11.99 -26.94
N GLU A 211 -12.03 12.43 -27.94
CA GLU A 211 -12.41 12.31 -29.35
C GLU A 211 -12.30 10.87 -29.88
N SER A 212 -11.37 10.10 -29.31
CA SER A 212 -11.12 8.70 -29.65
C SER A 212 -10.59 7.93 -28.44
N LYS A 213 -10.54 6.60 -28.54
CA LYS A 213 -9.95 5.75 -27.49
C LYS A 213 -8.45 6.04 -27.36
N GLU A 214 -7.79 6.29 -28.48
CA GLU A 214 -6.37 6.62 -28.58
C GLU A 214 -6.09 7.96 -27.86
N SER A 215 -6.90 8.99 -28.13
CA SER A 215 -6.79 10.30 -27.47
C SER A 215 -7.00 10.21 -25.96
N LEU A 216 -7.91 9.34 -25.49
CA LEU A 216 -8.11 9.08 -24.07
C LEU A 216 -6.86 8.47 -23.43
N VAL A 217 -6.25 7.48 -24.08
CA VAL A 217 -5.02 6.83 -23.59
C VAL A 217 -3.86 7.84 -23.53
N SER A 218 -3.68 8.67 -24.56
CA SER A 218 -2.66 9.72 -24.56
C SER A 218 -2.88 10.75 -23.46
N ALA A 219 -4.13 11.15 -23.20
CA ALA A 219 -4.48 12.05 -22.12
C ALA A 219 -4.22 11.46 -20.74
N GLN A 220 -4.61 10.19 -20.53
CA GLN A 220 -4.30 9.45 -19.30
C GLN A 220 -2.79 9.37 -19.08
N LYS A 221 -2.02 8.97 -20.10
CA LYS A 221 -0.56 8.90 -20.03
C LYS A 221 0.05 10.23 -19.58
N ARG A 222 -0.39 11.34 -20.18
CA ARG A 222 0.09 12.69 -19.83
C ARG A 222 -0.20 13.07 -18.38
N LEU A 223 -1.44 12.87 -17.92
CA LEU A 223 -1.86 13.25 -16.57
C LEU A 223 -1.22 12.36 -15.49
N ILE A 224 -1.12 11.06 -15.75
CA ILE A 224 -0.40 10.11 -14.90
C ILE A 224 1.07 10.51 -14.81
N PHE A 225 1.71 10.82 -15.94
CA PHE A 225 3.10 11.26 -15.97
C PHE A 225 3.31 12.55 -15.16
N GLU A 226 2.44 13.55 -15.31
CA GLU A 226 2.52 14.80 -14.56
C GLU A 226 2.40 14.57 -13.05
N GLU A 227 1.45 13.73 -12.64
CA GLU A 227 1.22 13.41 -11.23
C GLU A 227 2.41 12.66 -10.59
N LEU A 228 2.95 11.68 -11.30
CA LEU A 228 4.14 10.93 -10.87
C LEU A 228 5.40 11.82 -10.86
N LEU A 229 5.54 12.73 -11.84
CA LEU A 229 6.67 13.65 -11.92
C LEU A 229 6.68 14.64 -10.74
N GLN A 230 5.53 15.23 -10.40
CA GLN A 230 5.42 16.13 -9.23
C GLN A 230 5.90 15.43 -7.96
N HIS A 231 5.45 14.19 -7.76
CA HIS A 231 5.86 13.38 -6.63
C HIS A 231 7.36 13.04 -6.64
N GLN A 232 7.92 12.64 -7.79
CA GLN A 232 9.35 12.35 -7.93
C GLN A 232 10.23 13.56 -7.63
N ILE A 233 9.83 14.75 -8.07
CA ILE A 233 10.56 16.00 -7.80
C ILE A 233 10.60 16.27 -6.30
N VAL A 234 9.47 16.17 -5.60
CA VAL A 234 9.41 16.42 -4.15
C VAL A 234 10.34 15.46 -3.40
N ILE A 235 10.24 14.16 -3.70
CA ILE A 235 11.09 13.13 -3.09
C ILE A 235 12.57 13.41 -3.34
N GLN A 236 12.95 13.63 -4.60
CA GLN A 236 14.35 13.82 -4.96
C GLN A 236 14.89 15.15 -4.42
N TYR A 237 14.06 16.19 -4.35
CA TYR A 237 14.41 17.45 -3.70
C TYR A 237 14.68 17.27 -2.21
N ILE A 238 13.82 16.52 -1.49
CA ILE A 238 14.04 16.17 -0.08
C ILE A 238 15.34 15.37 0.08
N ARG A 239 15.56 14.34 -0.76
CA ARG A 239 16.79 13.56 -0.75
C ARG A 239 18.03 14.43 -0.96
N ASN A 240 18.04 15.30 -1.97
CA ASN A 240 19.16 16.18 -2.26
C ASN A 240 19.44 17.16 -1.10
N ASN A 241 18.39 17.65 -0.43
CA ASN A 241 18.55 18.51 0.75
C ASN A 241 19.04 17.76 1.99
N ILE A 242 18.67 16.49 2.17
CA ILE A 242 19.16 15.66 3.28
C ILE A 242 20.61 15.21 3.01
N GLN A 243 20.89 14.67 1.82
CA GLN A 243 22.23 14.21 1.43
C GLN A 243 23.23 15.38 1.26
N GLY A 244 22.73 16.56 0.88
CA GLY A 244 23.50 17.80 0.81
C GLY A 244 23.93 18.34 2.18
N ARG A 245 23.33 17.86 3.28
CA ARG A 245 23.86 18.10 4.63
C ARG A 245 25.06 17.20 4.83
N LYS A 246 26.25 17.80 4.79
CA LYS A 246 27.50 17.11 5.13
C LYS A 246 27.44 16.69 6.59
N SER A 247 27.67 15.40 6.82
CA SER A 247 27.90 14.89 8.15
C SER A 247 29.29 15.34 8.59
N SER A 248 29.40 15.95 9.77
CA SER A 248 30.70 16.18 10.42
C SER A 248 31.30 14.88 10.99
N MET A 249 30.55 13.76 10.90
CA MET A 249 30.96 12.48 11.45
C MET A 249 31.79 11.68 10.47
N HIS A 250 32.98 11.29 10.92
CA HIS A 250 33.86 10.38 10.20
C HIS A 250 33.77 8.99 10.84
N ILE A 251 32.76 8.23 10.44
CA ILE A 251 32.71 6.81 10.77
C ILE A 251 33.53 6.08 9.70
N SER A 252 34.74 5.69 10.07
CA SER A 252 35.61 4.89 9.23
C SER A 252 34.96 3.52 9.01
N GLY A 253 34.40 3.31 7.81
CA GLY A 253 34.00 1.99 7.32
C GLY A 253 35.22 1.10 7.01
N SER A 254 36.24 1.11 7.88
CA SER A 254 37.50 0.42 7.60
C SER A 254 37.25 -1.06 7.39
N GLN A 255 37.85 -1.60 6.34
CA GLN A 255 37.77 -3.01 6.00
C GLN A 255 38.19 -3.88 7.20
N ASP A 256 39.14 -3.42 8.01
CA ASP A 256 39.61 -4.08 9.23
C ASP A 256 38.50 -4.25 10.29
N SER A 257 37.67 -3.22 10.51
CA SER A 257 36.57 -3.30 11.48
C SER A 257 35.50 -4.29 11.03
N LYS A 258 35.21 -4.28 9.73
CA LYS A 258 34.28 -5.23 9.11
C LYS A 258 34.81 -6.66 9.23
N ASP A 259 36.05 -6.91 8.84
CA ASP A 259 36.63 -8.25 8.85
C ASP A 259 36.76 -8.78 10.29
N ALA A 260 37.11 -7.92 11.25
CA ALA A 260 37.10 -8.26 12.67
C ALA A 260 35.71 -8.66 13.19
N PHE A 261 34.64 -8.01 12.73
CA PHE A 261 33.27 -8.40 13.09
C PHE A 261 32.88 -9.73 12.42
N LEU A 262 33.19 -9.90 11.13
CA LEU A 262 32.84 -11.10 10.38
C LEU A 262 33.51 -12.36 10.95
N CYS A 263 34.72 -12.25 11.49
CA CYS A 263 35.42 -13.35 12.16
C CYS A 263 34.71 -13.84 13.44
N ARG A 264 33.88 -13.01 14.08
CA ARG A 264 33.12 -13.39 15.30
C ARG A 264 31.81 -14.11 14.99
N LEU A 265 31.36 -14.11 13.74
CA LEU A 265 30.10 -14.73 13.38
C LEU A 265 30.24 -16.26 13.31
N PRO A 266 29.31 -17.04 13.89
CA PRO A 266 29.34 -18.50 13.81
C PRO A 266 28.93 -19.04 12.43
N PHE A 267 28.66 -18.18 11.46
CA PHE A 267 28.19 -18.53 10.11
C PHE A 267 28.76 -17.57 9.06
N LYS A 268 28.72 -18.00 7.79
CA LYS A 268 29.11 -17.16 6.66
C LYS A 268 27.92 -16.37 6.11
N LEU A 269 28.14 -15.10 5.80
CA LEU A 269 27.14 -14.26 5.15
C LEU A 269 26.83 -14.72 3.72
N THR A 270 25.57 -14.58 3.30
CA THR A 270 25.15 -14.76 1.91
C THR A 270 25.68 -13.66 1.01
N PHE A 271 25.63 -13.86 -0.31
CA PHE A 271 26.03 -12.83 -1.27
C PHE A 271 25.20 -11.54 -1.12
N ALA A 272 23.87 -11.65 -0.94
CA ALA A 272 23.02 -10.49 -0.72
C ALA A 272 23.33 -9.76 0.59
N GLN A 273 23.57 -10.50 1.68
CA GLN A 273 23.99 -9.91 2.96
C GLN A 273 25.32 -9.16 2.84
N LYS A 274 26.31 -9.72 2.14
CA LYS A 274 27.60 -9.06 1.89
C LYS A 274 27.44 -7.79 1.04
N LYS A 275 26.61 -7.84 0.00
CA LYS A 275 26.30 -6.69 -0.86
C LYS A 275 25.68 -5.57 -0.04
N VAL A 276 24.60 -5.85 0.70
CA VAL A 276 23.91 -4.85 1.52
C VAL A 276 24.80 -4.31 2.64
N LEU A 277 25.62 -5.17 3.27
CA LEU A 277 26.59 -4.71 4.27
C LEU A 277 27.61 -3.72 3.66
N ASN A 278 28.12 -4.00 2.46
CA ASN A 278 29.01 -3.07 1.77
C ASN A 278 28.31 -1.75 1.42
N GLU A 279 27.07 -1.79 0.95
CA GLU A 279 26.28 -0.58 0.67
C GLU A 279 26.14 0.28 1.93
N VAL A 280 25.75 -0.33 3.06
CA VAL A 280 25.62 0.36 4.36
C VAL A 280 26.96 0.99 4.80
N LEU A 281 28.06 0.23 4.73
CA LEU A 281 29.35 0.72 5.19
C LEU A 281 29.94 1.81 4.29
N LEU A 282 29.76 1.72 2.97
CA LEU A 282 30.16 2.77 2.03
C LEU A 282 29.38 4.06 2.27
N ASP A 283 28.08 3.94 2.54
CA ASP A 283 27.18 5.07 2.77
C ASP A 283 27.53 5.80 4.08
N ILE A 284 27.75 5.04 5.16
CA ILE A 284 28.24 5.57 6.45
C ILE A 284 29.59 6.28 6.30
N ALA A 285 30.48 5.78 5.42
CA ALA A 285 31.80 6.35 5.19
C ALA A 285 31.82 7.51 4.17
N SER A 286 30.71 7.81 3.50
CA SER A 286 30.65 8.74 2.36
C SER A 286 30.85 10.22 2.72
N GLY A 287 30.63 10.58 4.00
CA GLY A 287 30.59 11.98 4.46
C GLY A 287 29.22 12.65 4.31
N SER A 288 28.24 11.98 3.71
CA SER A 288 26.82 12.38 3.70
C SER A 288 26.02 11.58 4.73
N ILE A 289 24.87 12.10 5.15
CA ILE A 289 23.99 11.40 6.10
C ILE A 289 23.32 10.22 5.39
N MET A 290 23.77 8.99 5.69
CA MET A 290 23.03 7.77 5.36
C MET A 290 21.60 7.83 5.91
N ASN A 291 20.62 7.59 5.03
CA ASN A 291 19.21 7.39 5.38
C ASN A 291 18.67 6.19 4.58
N ARG A 292 18.75 4.98 5.15
CA ARG A 292 18.61 3.73 4.38
C ARG A 292 17.58 2.79 4.97
N LEU A 293 16.77 2.17 4.10
CA LEU A 293 15.87 1.06 4.41
C LEU A 293 16.49 -0.26 3.95
N VAL A 294 16.78 -1.14 4.90
CA VAL A 294 17.15 -2.53 4.64
C VAL A 294 15.91 -3.39 4.78
N GLN A 295 15.42 -3.91 3.66
CA GLN A 295 14.31 -4.84 3.63
C GLN A 295 14.75 -6.25 3.26
N GLY A 296 14.01 -7.23 3.76
CA GLY A 296 14.24 -8.63 3.45
C GLY A 296 13.24 -9.49 4.19
N ASP A 297 13.13 -10.75 3.78
CA ASP A 297 12.19 -11.69 4.40
C ASP A 297 12.51 -11.95 5.88
N VAL A 298 11.54 -12.47 6.65
CA VAL A 298 11.73 -12.92 8.03
C VAL A 298 12.82 -13.98 8.06
N GLY A 299 13.88 -13.75 8.83
CA GLY A 299 15.05 -14.64 8.89
C GLY A 299 16.09 -14.44 7.80
N SER A 300 16.01 -13.39 6.97
CA SER A 300 17.05 -13.05 5.98
C SER A 300 18.35 -12.51 6.58
N GLY A 301 18.44 -12.37 7.91
CA GLY A 301 19.65 -11.91 8.61
C GLY A 301 19.84 -10.39 8.67
N LYS A 302 18.77 -9.59 8.55
CA LYS A 302 18.81 -8.11 8.68
C LYS A 302 19.54 -7.63 9.95
N THR A 303 19.29 -8.30 11.08
CA THR A 303 19.91 -7.98 12.38
C THR A 303 21.44 -8.06 12.34
N VAL A 304 22.02 -8.94 11.51
CA VAL A 304 23.48 -9.05 11.38
C VAL A 304 24.07 -7.83 10.70
N ILE A 305 23.35 -7.24 9.74
CA ILE A 305 23.76 -6.00 9.06
C ILE A 305 23.71 -4.83 10.04
N ALA A 306 22.63 -4.73 10.84
CA ALA A 306 22.51 -3.74 11.90
C ALA A 306 23.63 -3.88 12.95
N ALA A 307 23.92 -5.10 13.38
CA ALA A 307 24.99 -5.39 14.33
C ALA A 307 26.37 -4.97 13.80
N ALA A 308 26.68 -5.28 12.55
CA ALA A 308 27.93 -4.87 11.91
C ALA A 308 28.05 -3.33 11.81
N ALA A 309 26.95 -2.64 11.44
CA ALA A 309 26.94 -1.18 11.36
C ALA A 309 27.15 -0.52 12.73
N LEU A 310 26.49 -1.03 13.79
CA LEU A 310 26.69 -0.56 15.17
C LEU A 310 28.12 -0.81 15.66
N TYR A 311 28.70 -1.96 15.32
CA TYR A 311 30.07 -2.30 15.67
C TYR A 311 31.07 -1.32 15.03
N CYS A 312 30.91 -1.02 13.74
CA CYS A 312 31.76 -0.04 13.05
C CYS A 312 31.62 1.35 13.65
N ALA A 313 30.39 1.82 13.91
CA ALA A 313 30.15 3.11 14.58
C ALA A 313 30.84 3.18 15.95
N ALA A 314 30.73 2.12 16.76
CA ALA A 314 31.38 2.02 18.07
C ALA A 314 32.91 2.05 17.97
N LYS A 315 33.50 1.35 16.99
CA LYS A 315 34.96 1.36 16.77
C LYS A 315 35.48 2.70 16.26
N SER A 316 34.66 3.49 15.56
CA SER A 316 34.99 4.87 15.18
C SER A 316 34.77 5.89 16.30
N GLY A 317 34.44 5.45 17.53
CA GLY A 317 34.27 6.33 18.69
C GLY A 317 32.92 7.03 18.77
N TYR A 318 31.91 6.53 18.05
CA TYR A 318 30.53 7.02 18.10
C TYR A 318 29.63 6.05 18.85
N GLN A 319 28.55 6.57 19.41
CA GLN A 319 27.49 5.77 20.02
C GLN A 319 26.47 5.34 18.96
N GLY A 320 25.94 4.12 19.11
CA GLY A 320 24.86 3.58 18.30
C GLY A 320 23.62 3.29 19.14
N ALA A 321 22.44 3.54 18.60
CA ALA A 321 21.17 3.21 19.25
C ALA A 321 20.33 2.30 18.34
N MET A 322 19.78 1.22 18.90
CA MET A 322 18.83 0.34 18.22
C MET A 322 17.51 0.29 18.97
N MET A 323 16.44 0.75 18.30
CA MET A 323 15.09 0.73 18.82
C MET A 323 14.31 -0.48 18.28
N ALA A 324 13.72 -1.26 19.19
CA ALA A 324 12.89 -2.42 18.90
C ALA A 324 11.45 -2.21 19.39
N PRO A 325 10.42 -2.79 18.72
CA PRO A 325 9.01 -2.50 18.97
C PRO A 325 8.50 -2.99 20.31
N THR A 326 9.11 -4.06 20.84
CA THR A 326 8.73 -4.66 22.12
C THR A 326 9.96 -4.86 22.99
N GLU A 327 9.73 -4.91 24.30
CA GLU A 327 10.80 -5.19 25.27
C GLU A 327 11.45 -6.55 25.04
N ILE A 328 10.65 -7.55 24.64
CA ILE A 328 11.13 -8.91 24.36
C ILE A 328 12.11 -8.90 23.18
N LEU A 329 11.79 -8.20 22.09
CA LEU A 329 12.70 -8.05 20.96
C LEU A 329 13.96 -7.27 21.34
N ALA A 330 13.83 -6.20 22.14
CA ALA A 330 14.99 -5.45 22.62
C ALA A 330 15.95 -6.34 23.45
N ARG A 331 15.41 -7.17 24.35
CA ARG A 331 16.18 -8.13 25.15
C ARG A 331 16.86 -9.19 24.29
N GLN A 332 16.14 -9.77 23.33
CA GLN A 332 16.70 -10.75 22.40
C GLN A 332 17.86 -10.18 21.58
N HIS A 333 17.68 -8.97 21.03
CA HIS A 333 18.74 -8.29 20.30
C HIS A 333 19.94 -8.02 21.20
N PHE A 334 19.71 -7.58 22.45
CA PHE A 334 20.76 -7.35 23.44
C PHE A 334 21.53 -8.64 23.77
N GLU A 335 20.84 -9.75 24.02
CA GLU A 335 21.48 -11.05 24.28
C GLU A 335 22.27 -11.56 23.07
N SER A 336 21.69 -11.47 21.87
CA SER A 336 22.35 -11.92 20.64
C SER A 336 23.60 -11.10 20.34
N LEU A 337 23.53 -9.77 20.48
CA LEU A 337 24.68 -8.88 20.31
C LEU A 337 25.72 -9.10 21.40
N SER A 338 25.29 -9.31 22.65
CA SER A 338 26.21 -9.61 23.75
C SER A 338 27.01 -10.87 23.48
N LYS A 339 26.39 -11.92 22.91
CA LYS A 339 27.10 -13.15 22.53
C LYS A 339 28.08 -12.96 21.36
N ILE A 340 27.71 -12.16 20.36
CA ILE A 340 28.57 -11.88 19.19
C ILE A 340 29.76 -10.98 19.58
N LEU A 341 29.55 -10.07 20.53
CA LEU A 341 30.54 -9.10 20.97
C LEU A 341 31.34 -9.55 22.20
N ALA A 342 30.92 -10.63 22.86
CA ALA A 342 31.70 -11.31 23.87
C ALA A 342 32.85 -12.05 23.17
N ASP A 343 34.09 -11.62 23.42
CA ASP A 343 35.25 -12.39 22.99
C ASP A 343 36.41 -12.23 23.98
N ASP A 344 36.92 -13.38 24.44
CA ASP A 344 37.90 -13.57 25.52
C ASP A 344 39.36 -13.34 25.07
N ASN A 345 39.62 -13.01 23.80
CA ASN A 345 40.98 -12.98 23.22
C ASN A 345 41.42 -11.65 22.59
N CYS A 346 40.74 -10.54 22.85
CA CYS A 346 41.17 -9.21 22.39
C CYS A 346 40.99 -8.16 23.47
N SER A 347 41.87 -8.19 24.46
CA SER A 347 42.10 -7.14 25.44
C SER A 347 42.63 -5.88 24.76
N GLN A 348 41.76 -5.07 24.15
CA GLN A 348 42.03 -3.63 23.98
C GLN A 348 40.88 -2.71 23.53
N ASN A 349 39.62 -3.16 23.39
CA ASN A 349 38.50 -2.20 23.24
C ASN A 349 37.14 -2.86 23.54
N ASP A 350 36.72 -2.83 24.81
CA ASP A 350 35.40 -3.29 25.27
C ASP A 350 34.30 -2.37 24.75
N ILE A 351 33.57 -2.84 23.73
CA ILE A 351 32.31 -2.21 23.33
C ILE A 351 31.28 -2.57 24.40
N ARG A 352 30.85 -1.58 25.18
CA ARG A 352 29.86 -1.77 26.24
C ARG A 352 28.46 -1.60 25.68
N LEU A 353 27.63 -2.59 25.97
CA LEU A 353 26.22 -2.63 25.61
C LEU A 353 25.35 -2.13 26.77
N GLY A 354 24.29 -1.40 26.45
CA GLY A 354 23.22 -1.03 27.39
C GLY A 354 21.86 -1.49 26.89
N LEU A 355 20.97 -1.82 27.81
CA LEU A 355 19.56 -2.09 27.52
C LEU A 355 18.71 -1.04 28.24
N LEU A 356 17.87 -0.30 27.52
CA LEU A 356 16.93 0.68 28.07
C LEU A 356 15.49 0.32 27.71
N THR A 357 14.73 -0.16 28.69
CA THR A 357 13.35 -0.60 28.49
C THR A 357 12.40 0.02 29.52
N GLY A 358 11.10 0.00 29.21
CA GLY A 358 10.06 0.58 30.07
C GLY A 358 9.98 -0.08 31.45
N ALA A 359 10.27 -1.38 31.57
CA ALA A 359 10.13 -2.14 32.82
C ALA A 359 11.29 -1.98 33.82
N MET A 360 12.40 -1.33 33.43
CA MET A 360 13.54 -1.15 34.35
C MET A 360 13.20 -0.25 35.54
N ARG A 361 13.85 -0.50 36.68
CA ARG A 361 13.69 0.32 37.89
C ARG A 361 14.23 1.73 37.63
N SER A 362 13.63 2.73 38.28
CA SER A 362 14.01 4.13 38.09
C SER A 362 15.49 4.39 38.39
N SER A 363 16.04 3.76 39.44
CA SER A 363 17.46 3.89 39.80
C SER A 363 18.40 3.35 38.71
N GLU A 364 18.08 2.18 38.13
CA GLU A 364 18.87 1.56 37.06
C GLU A 364 18.80 2.37 35.76
N LYS A 365 17.63 2.95 35.46
CA LYS A 365 17.45 3.85 34.31
C LYS A 365 18.31 5.10 34.45
N GLU A 366 18.29 5.75 35.61
CA GLU A 366 19.08 6.97 35.84
C GLU A 366 20.59 6.70 35.75
N GLU A 367 21.06 5.59 36.32
CA GLU A 367 22.46 5.18 36.18
C GLU A 367 22.84 4.94 34.70
N LEU A 368 21.99 4.24 33.94
CA LEU A 368 22.25 3.97 32.54
C LEU A 368 22.22 5.24 31.67
N LYS A 369 21.31 6.18 31.95
CA LYS A 369 21.26 7.50 31.29
C LYS A 369 22.53 8.32 31.57
N ASP A 370 22.98 8.36 32.82
CA ASP A 370 24.22 9.05 33.18
C ASP A 370 25.43 8.43 32.46
N ARG A 371 25.47 7.09 32.39
CA ARG A 371 26.48 6.36 31.64
C ARG A 371 26.45 6.64 30.13
N LEU A 372 25.28 6.81 29.53
CA LEU A 372 25.11 7.19 28.13
C LEU A 372 25.60 8.62 27.87
N ARG A 373 25.22 9.57 28.73
CA ARG A 373 25.65 10.97 28.68
C ARG A 373 27.17 11.12 28.79
N LYS A 374 27.80 10.28 29.60
CA LYS A 374 29.27 10.23 29.78
C LYS A 374 30.00 9.46 28.67
N GLY A 375 29.30 8.85 27.71
CA GLY A 375 29.92 8.09 26.62
C GLY A 375 30.48 6.72 27.04
N SER A 376 30.15 6.24 28.24
CA SER A 376 30.67 4.98 28.77
C SER A 376 29.98 3.73 28.20
N ILE A 377 28.88 3.91 27.47
CA ILE A 377 28.14 2.87 26.74
C ILE A 377 28.21 3.24 25.26
N GLN A 378 28.72 2.34 24.42
CA GLN A 378 28.87 2.59 22.97
C GLN A 378 27.62 2.18 22.19
N ILE A 379 26.91 1.13 22.61
CA ILE A 379 25.71 0.68 21.92
C ILE A 379 24.58 0.53 22.92
N VAL A 380 23.44 1.14 22.64
CA VAL A 380 22.23 0.97 23.44
C VAL A 380 21.13 0.30 22.61
N LEU A 381 20.47 -0.68 23.21
CA LEU A 381 19.27 -1.30 22.68
C LEU A 381 18.09 -0.93 23.56
N GLY A 382 16.92 -0.71 22.99
CA GLY A 382 15.78 -0.32 23.80
C GLY A 382 14.47 -0.22 23.04
N THR A 383 13.43 0.16 23.76
CA THR A 383 12.10 0.43 23.19
C THR A 383 11.91 1.94 23.00
N HIS A 384 10.65 2.39 22.94
CA HIS A 384 10.27 3.81 23.01
C HIS A 384 10.87 4.57 24.21
N ALA A 385 11.46 3.89 25.20
CA ALA A 385 12.23 4.54 26.25
C ALA A 385 13.42 5.34 25.72
N LEU A 386 14.01 4.97 24.57
CA LEU A 386 15.15 5.68 23.97
C LEU A 386 14.83 7.08 23.44
N ILE A 387 13.56 7.36 23.14
CA ILE A 387 13.12 8.64 22.59
C ILE A 387 12.56 9.61 23.65
N GLN A 388 12.62 9.24 24.93
CA GLN A 388 12.21 10.12 26.03
C GLN A 388 13.14 11.34 26.13
N GLU A 389 12.60 12.50 26.54
CA GLU A 389 13.32 13.79 26.52
C GLU A 389 14.60 13.77 27.37
N ASP A 390 14.61 13.01 28.46
CA ASP A 390 15.70 12.88 29.43
C ASP A 390 16.85 11.95 29.01
N VAL A 391 16.74 11.24 27.88
CA VAL A 391 17.81 10.42 27.34
C VAL A 391 18.74 11.28 26.47
N GLU A 392 20.00 11.41 26.89
CA GLU A 392 21.01 12.19 26.19
C GLU A 392 22.22 11.32 25.84
N PHE A 393 22.74 11.48 24.63
CA PHE A 393 23.92 10.78 24.15
C PHE A 393 25.12 11.74 24.15
N HIS A 394 26.31 11.20 24.42
CA HIS A 394 27.55 11.96 24.29
C HIS A 394 27.88 12.23 22.81
N LYS A 395 27.81 11.19 21.97
CA LYS A 395 28.20 11.27 20.55
C LYS A 395 27.45 10.25 19.69
N LEU A 396 26.14 10.42 19.53
CA LEU A 396 25.30 9.52 18.73
C LEU A 396 25.62 9.63 17.23
N GLY A 397 26.08 8.54 16.62
CA GLY A 397 26.44 8.51 15.19
C GLY A 397 25.56 7.62 14.33
N LEU A 398 24.89 6.62 14.90
CA LEU A 398 24.03 5.70 14.15
C LEU A 398 22.76 5.36 14.93
N VAL A 399 21.62 5.50 14.27
CA VAL A 399 20.30 5.14 14.78
C VAL A 399 19.70 4.05 13.91
N ILE A 400 19.29 2.95 14.55
CA ILE A 400 18.65 1.82 13.91
C ILE A 400 17.23 1.66 14.44
N THR A 401 16.27 1.49 13.55
CA THR A 401 14.88 1.16 13.91
C THR A 401 14.48 -0.17 13.28
N ASP A 402 14.01 -1.10 14.10
CA ASP A 402 13.53 -2.43 13.66
C ASP A 402 12.00 -2.45 13.59
N GLU A 403 11.43 -3.12 12.59
CA GLU A 403 9.98 -3.21 12.34
C GLU A 403 9.28 -1.84 12.19
N GLN A 404 9.63 -1.14 11.11
CA GLN A 404 9.18 0.23 10.79
C GLN A 404 7.66 0.50 10.96
N HIS A 405 6.79 -0.47 10.67
CA HIS A 405 5.33 -0.24 10.61
C HIS A 405 4.69 0.12 11.96
N ARG A 406 5.36 -0.14 13.08
CA ARG A 406 4.85 0.25 14.41
C ARG A 406 5.32 1.62 14.89
N PHE A 407 6.35 2.18 14.26
CA PHE A 407 6.96 3.42 14.69
C PHE A 407 6.58 4.57 13.75
N GLY A 408 5.84 5.55 14.27
CA GLY A 408 5.39 6.69 13.49
C GLY A 408 6.56 7.56 12.99
N VAL A 409 6.34 8.32 11.91
CA VAL A 409 7.33 9.25 11.35
C VAL A 409 7.94 10.18 12.41
N ARG A 410 7.10 10.69 13.34
CA ARG A 410 7.52 11.59 14.43
C ARG A 410 8.54 10.95 15.40
N GLN A 411 8.41 9.66 15.69
CA GLN A 411 9.32 8.97 16.62
C GLN A 411 10.72 8.82 16.04
N ARG A 412 10.83 8.65 14.71
CA ARG A 412 12.11 8.61 13.99
C ARG A 412 12.82 9.96 14.06
N THR A 413 12.10 11.05 13.81
CA THR A 413 12.63 12.41 13.92
C THR A 413 13.09 12.73 15.34
N LEU A 414 12.34 12.31 16.36
CA LEU A 414 12.73 12.49 17.77
C LEU A 414 14.07 11.80 18.09
N LEU A 415 14.27 10.57 17.63
CA LEU A 415 15.54 9.86 17.85
C LEU A 415 16.69 10.45 17.05
N GLN A 416 16.42 10.93 15.83
CA GLN A 416 17.41 11.63 15.00
C GLN A 416 17.84 12.96 15.64
N ASN A 417 16.90 13.70 16.24
CA ASN A 417 17.16 14.96 16.92
C ASN A 417 17.97 14.81 18.22
N LYS A 418 18.19 13.58 18.72
CA LYS A 418 19.06 13.32 19.89
C LYS A 418 20.55 13.41 19.57
N GLY A 419 20.94 13.48 18.30
CA GLY A 419 22.31 13.68 17.86
C GLY A 419 22.42 14.79 16.81
N GLU A 420 23.63 15.23 16.55
CA GLU A 420 23.91 16.17 15.45
C GLU A 420 23.91 15.41 14.12
N LEU A 421 22.72 15.22 13.54
CA LEU A 421 22.51 14.59 12.24
C LEU A 421 23.01 13.13 12.12
N PRO A 422 22.65 12.21 13.05
CA PRO A 422 23.11 10.82 13.03
C PRO A 422 22.66 10.08 11.75
N HIS A 423 23.46 9.10 11.33
CA HIS A 423 23.09 8.17 10.27
C HIS A 423 21.85 7.36 10.68
N MET A 424 20.93 7.12 9.75
CA MET A 424 19.70 6.37 10.00
C MET A 424 19.64 5.09 9.17
N LEU A 425 19.40 3.97 9.85
CA LEU A 425 19.11 2.67 9.26
C LEU A 425 17.72 2.19 9.73
N VAL A 426 16.86 1.86 8.79
CA VAL A 426 15.53 1.32 9.05
C VAL A 426 15.49 -0.11 8.56
N MET A 427 14.93 -1.03 9.34
CA MET A 427 14.73 -2.42 8.96
C MET A 427 13.24 -2.75 8.88
N SER A 428 12.84 -3.43 7.80
CA SER A 428 11.49 -3.95 7.65
C SER A 428 11.52 -5.46 7.42
N ALA A 429 10.70 -6.19 8.18
CA ALA A 429 10.48 -7.62 7.97
C ALA A 429 9.42 -7.92 6.92
N THR A 430 8.54 -6.96 6.61
CA THR A 430 7.66 -7.08 5.44
C THR A 430 8.44 -6.71 4.19
N PRO A 431 8.66 -7.66 3.28
CA PRO A 431 9.15 -7.31 1.95
C PRO A 431 8.07 -6.47 1.28
N ILE A 432 8.44 -5.24 0.92
CA ILE A 432 7.60 -4.36 0.13
C ILE A 432 8.12 -4.45 -1.31
N PRO A 433 7.25 -4.55 -2.34
CA PRO A 433 7.70 -4.47 -3.71
C PRO A 433 8.57 -3.23 -3.90
N ARG A 434 9.72 -3.39 -4.56
CA ARG A 434 10.74 -2.33 -4.67
C ARG A 434 10.14 -1.01 -5.17
N THR A 435 9.21 -1.13 -6.12
CA THR A 435 8.42 -0.05 -6.71
C THR A 435 7.67 0.73 -5.64
N LEU A 436 6.89 0.03 -4.81
CA LEU A 436 6.14 0.61 -3.70
C LEU A 436 7.05 1.20 -2.62
N ALA A 437 8.15 0.53 -2.28
CA ALA A 437 9.11 1.02 -1.29
C ALA A 437 9.73 2.37 -1.71
N HIS A 438 10.04 2.56 -3.00
CA HIS A 438 10.52 3.84 -3.51
C HIS A 438 9.47 4.97 -3.50
N ILE A 439 8.18 4.63 -3.49
CA ILE A 439 7.10 5.63 -3.43
C ILE A 439 6.82 6.01 -1.99
N ILE A 440 6.68 5.02 -1.10
CA ILE A 440 6.32 5.23 0.31
C ILE A 440 7.51 5.76 1.11
N HIS A 441 8.71 5.27 0.81
CA HIS A 441 9.95 5.61 1.49
C HIS A 441 10.90 6.27 0.51
N GLY A 442 10.36 7.13 -0.34
CA GLY A 442 11.12 7.87 -1.35
C GLY A 442 12.24 8.72 -0.75
N ASP A 443 12.22 9.05 0.54
CA ASP A 443 13.31 9.70 1.25
C ASP A 443 14.46 8.76 1.65
N LEU A 444 14.25 7.44 1.63
CA LEU A 444 15.21 6.41 2.05
C LEU A 444 15.88 5.72 0.85
N ASP A 445 17.17 5.47 0.94
CA ASP A 445 17.86 4.56 0.02
C ASP A 445 17.48 3.11 0.32
N LEU A 446 17.17 2.33 -0.70
CA LEU A 446 16.63 0.97 -0.52
C LEU A 446 17.69 -0.10 -0.77
N SER A 447 17.94 -0.93 0.24
CA SER A 447 18.75 -2.14 0.13
C SER A 447 17.87 -3.37 0.35
N THR A 448 17.97 -4.35 -0.53
CA THR A 448 17.12 -5.55 -0.50
C THR A 448 17.97 -6.81 -0.29
N ILE A 449 17.61 -7.62 0.71
CA ILE A 449 18.16 -8.96 0.93
C ILE A 449 17.15 -9.97 0.38
N ASP A 450 17.41 -10.44 -0.84
CA ASP A 450 16.56 -11.35 -1.62
C ASP A 450 16.88 -12.84 -1.43
N THR A 451 17.99 -13.16 -0.77
CA THR A 451 18.41 -14.54 -0.53
C THR A 451 18.26 -14.93 0.94
N LEU A 452 17.70 -16.11 1.17
CA LEU A 452 17.67 -16.74 2.48
C LEU A 452 19.02 -17.41 2.79
N PRO A 453 19.43 -17.51 4.07
CA PRO A 453 20.63 -18.24 4.46
C PRO A 453 20.59 -19.71 3.99
N PRO A 454 21.73 -20.29 3.56
CA PRO A 454 21.81 -21.68 3.16
C PRO A 454 21.46 -22.61 4.34
N GLY A 455 20.74 -23.70 4.06
CA GLY A 455 20.32 -24.69 5.06
C GLY A 455 18.88 -24.53 5.57
N ARG A 456 18.17 -23.46 5.19
CA ARG A 456 16.77 -23.28 5.59
C ARG A 456 15.84 -24.27 4.86
N ILE A 457 15.11 -25.05 5.63
CA ILE A 457 14.15 -26.03 5.11
C ILE A 457 12.86 -25.30 4.69
N PRO A 458 12.37 -25.46 3.45
CA PRO A 458 11.11 -24.85 3.01
C PRO A 458 9.92 -25.32 3.86
N ILE A 459 9.03 -24.39 4.19
CA ILE A 459 7.83 -24.68 4.98
C ILE A 459 6.77 -25.31 4.07
N LYS A 460 6.28 -26.49 4.42
CA LYS A 460 5.17 -27.13 3.70
C LYS A 460 3.87 -26.45 4.08
N THR A 461 3.31 -25.69 3.14
CA THR A 461 2.08 -24.91 3.36
C THR A 461 0.89 -25.63 2.74
N TYR A 462 -0.20 -25.79 3.51
CA TYR A 462 -1.44 -26.44 3.08
C TYR A 462 -2.63 -25.53 3.34
N HIS A 463 -3.53 -25.42 2.37
CA HIS A 463 -4.82 -24.77 2.52
C HIS A 463 -5.93 -25.83 2.58
N VAL A 464 -6.70 -25.83 3.67
CA VAL A 464 -7.73 -26.84 3.95
C VAL A 464 -8.98 -26.20 4.54
N ASN A 465 -10.10 -26.89 4.44
CA ASN A 465 -11.34 -26.48 5.11
C ASN A 465 -11.47 -27.08 6.51
N SER A 466 -12.46 -26.63 7.28
CA SER A 466 -12.69 -27.05 8.67
C SER A 466 -12.98 -28.55 8.83
N SER A 467 -13.39 -29.27 7.77
CA SER A 467 -13.60 -30.72 7.83
C SER A 467 -12.32 -31.52 8.13
N TYR A 468 -11.14 -30.92 7.90
CA TYR A 468 -9.85 -31.54 8.21
C TYR A 468 -9.38 -31.33 9.66
N ARG A 469 -10.11 -30.57 10.50
CA ARG A 469 -9.70 -30.22 11.87
C ARG A 469 -9.29 -31.44 12.70
N GLU A 470 -10.08 -32.50 12.68
CA GLU A 470 -9.77 -33.70 13.45
C GLU A 470 -8.43 -34.32 13.03
N ARG A 471 -8.14 -34.37 11.73
CA ARG A 471 -6.88 -34.87 11.17
C ARG A 471 -5.71 -33.97 11.56
N ILE A 472 -5.90 -32.65 11.54
CA ILE A 472 -4.90 -31.66 11.94
C ILE A 472 -4.55 -31.84 13.43
N TYR A 473 -5.54 -31.97 14.31
CA TYR A 473 -5.28 -32.09 15.75
C TYR A 473 -4.65 -33.44 16.12
N ARG A 474 -4.97 -34.53 15.42
CA ARG A 474 -4.21 -35.80 15.56
C ARG A 474 -2.75 -35.64 15.14
N PHE A 475 -2.50 -34.87 14.08
CA PHE A 475 -1.14 -34.55 13.62
C PHE A 475 -0.37 -33.71 14.64
N VAL A 476 -1.03 -32.70 15.24
CA VAL A 476 -0.48 -31.92 16.36
C VAL A 476 -0.17 -32.82 17.56
N LYS A 477 -1.10 -33.70 17.97
CA LYS A 477 -0.89 -34.61 19.10
C LYS A 477 0.36 -35.46 18.91
N LYS A 478 0.54 -36.04 17.71
CA LYS A 478 1.71 -36.85 17.38
C LYS A 478 3.01 -36.06 17.57
N HIS A 479 3.10 -34.86 17.02
CA HIS A 479 4.30 -34.04 17.12
C HIS A 479 4.54 -33.48 18.53
N ALA A 480 3.48 -33.17 19.28
CA ALA A 480 3.59 -32.75 20.66
C ALA A 480 4.18 -33.85 21.56
N LEU A 481 3.80 -35.12 21.34
CA LEU A 481 4.39 -36.27 22.03
C LEU A 481 5.87 -36.52 21.66
N GLU A 482 6.30 -36.07 20.48
CA GLU A 482 7.71 -36.08 20.03
C GLU A 482 8.50 -34.87 20.57
N GLY A 483 7.91 -34.05 21.44
CA GLY A 483 8.53 -32.87 22.04
C GLY A 483 8.55 -31.64 21.13
N SER A 484 7.83 -31.66 20.02
CA SER A 484 7.70 -30.51 19.11
C SER A 484 6.54 -29.61 19.51
N GLN A 485 6.65 -28.32 19.19
CA GLN A 485 5.69 -27.31 19.61
C GLN A 485 4.84 -26.81 18.44
N THR A 486 3.64 -26.30 18.73
CA THR A 486 2.64 -25.86 17.76
C THR A 486 2.07 -24.50 18.12
N TYR A 487 1.96 -23.63 17.13
CA TYR A 487 1.19 -22.39 17.22
C TYR A 487 -0.20 -22.56 16.60
N VAL A 488 -1.22 -22.05 17.29
CA VAL A 488 -2.61 -21.96 16.78
C VAL A 488 -3.03 -20.50 16.84
N VAL A 489 -3.20 -19.87 15.67
CA VAL A 489 -3.53 -18.46 15.53
C VAL A 489 -4.98 -18.28 15.12
N CYS A 490 -5.70 -17.46 15.90
CA CYS A 490 -7.09 -17.09 15.63
C CYS A 490 -7.18 -15.61 15.22
N PRO A 491 -8.00 -15.24 14.22
CA PRO A 491 -8.13 -13.85 13.78
C PRO A 491 -8.86 -12.99 14.80
N LEU A 492 -8.58 -11.70 14.74
CA LEU A 492 -9.39 -10.66 15.38
C LEU A 492 -10.67 -10.47 14.56
N VAL A 493 -11.80 -10.29 15.24
CA VAL A 493 -13.06 -9.92 14.59
C VAL A 493 -13.28 -8.44 14.82
N GLU A 494 -13.25 -7.64 13.75
CA GLU A 494 -13.35 -6.17 13.80
C GLU A 494 -14.68 -5.65 14.41
N GLU A 495 -15.70 -6.50 14.52
CA GLU A 495 -17.04 -6.09 14.96
C GLU A 495 -17.22 -6.00 16.49
N SER A 496 -16.28 -6.46 17.32
CA SER A 496 -16.22 -6.14 18.77
C SER A 496 -15.09 -6.88 19.52
N GLU A 497 -14.38 -6.19 20.42
CA GLU A 497 -13.35 -6.79 21.31
C GLU A 497 -13.88 -7.94 22.21
N VAL A 498 -15.20 -8.06 22.37
CA VAL A 498 -15.85 -9.14 23.12
C VAL A 498 -15.91 -10.44 22.31
N MET A 499 -15.99 -10.36 20.97
CA MET A 499 -15.93 -11.53 20.08
C MET A 499 -14.50 -12.07 19.94
N GLU A 500 -13.47 -11.24 20.13
CA GLU A 500 -12.06 -11.64 20.09
C GLU A 500 -11.72 -12.70 21.16
N LEU A 501 -12.16 -12.46 22.40
CA LEU A 501 -11.94 -13.38 23.53
C LEU A 501 -12.59 -14.73 23.27
N ARG A 502 -13.83 -14.71 22.76
CA ARG A 502 -14.61 -15.91 22.52
C ARG A 502 -13.93 -16.84 21.53
N SER A 503 -13.39 -16.35 20.42
CA SER A 503 -12.76 -17.20 19.40
C SER A 503 -11.53 -17.99 19.90
N ALA A 504 -10.57 -17.32 20.54
CA ALA A 504 -9.35 -17.98 21.01
C ALA A 504 -9.58 -18.84 22.26
N GLU A 505 -10.44 -18.39 23.18
CA GLU A 505 -10.83 -19.17 24.36
C GLU A 505 -11.67 -20.40 23.97
N GLU A 506 -12.57 -20.28 22.99
CA GLU A 506 -13.36 -21.40 22.47
C GLU A 506 -12.45 -22.46 21.85
N VAL A 507 -11.51 -22.06 20.99
CA VAL A 507 -10.54 -23.01 20.41
C VAL A 507 -9.68 -23.64 21.49
N PHE A 508 -9.22 -22.87 22.49
CA PHE A 508 -8.45 -23.42 23.61
C PHE A 508 -9.28 -24.42 24.45
N LEU A 509 -10.55 -24.12 24.73
CA LEU A 509 -11.47 -25.00 25.46
C LEU A 509 -11.79 -26.26 24.66
N GLU A 510 -12.00 -26.13 23.35
CA GLU A 510 -12.23 -27.25 22.43
C GLU A 510 -11.01 -28.20 22.42
N LEU A 511 -9.80 -27.66 22.26
CA LEU A 511 -8.57 -28.44 22.23
C LEU A 511 -8.27 -29.10 23.58
N SER A 512 -8.47 -28.38 24.70
CA SER A 512 -8.20 -28.88 26.05
C SER A 512 -9.18 -29.93 26.53
N LYS A 513 -10.44 -29.88 26.07
CA LYS A 513 -11.44 -30.92 26.36
C LYS A 513 -11.45 -32.04 25.33
N GLY A 514 -10.87 -31.82 24.14
CA GLY A 514 -10.88 -32.76 23.02
C GLY A 514 -9.59 -33.57 22.88
N LEU A 515 -9.07 -33.63 21.65
CA LEU A 515 -7.95 -34.50 21.25
C LEU A 515 -6.62 -34.17 21.91
N LEU A 516 -6.44 -32.93 22.40
CA LEU A 516 -5.19 -32.44 23.00
C LEU A 516 -5.24 -32.36 24.54
N ARG A 517 -6.22 -33.02 25.18
CA ARG A 517 -6.41 -32.98 26.65
C ARG A 517 -5.16 -33.32 27.48
N GLU A 518 -4.28 -34.18 26.97
CA GLU A 518 -3.08 -34.64 27.66
C GLU A 518 -1.83 -33.79 27.34
N ILE A 519 -1.98 -32.80 26.44
CA ILE A 519 -0.88 -31.96 25.99
C ILE A 519 -0.87 -30.65 26.80
N PRO A 520 0.28 -30.21 27.33
CA PRO A 520 0.40 -28.90 27.96
C PRO A 520 0.17 -27.77 26.94
N MET A 521 -0.82 -26.91 27.23
CA MET A 521 -1.22 -25.82 26.34
C MET A 521 -1.29 -24.49 27.07
N GLY A 522 -0.94 -23.42 26.37
CA GLY A 522 -1.10 -22.05 26.82
C GLY A 522 -2.11 -21.28 25.97
N LEU A 523 -2.73 -20.27 26.56
CA LEU A 523 -3.58 -19.30 25.88
C LEU A 523 -2.95 -17.91 26.01
N LEU A 524 -2.84 -17.19 24.90
CA LEU A 524 -2.32 -15.82 24.85
C LEU A 524 -3.26 -14.89 24.08
N HIS A 525 -3.80 -13.88 24.76
CA HIS A 525 -4.69 -12.89 24.14
C HIS A 525 -4.42 -11.47 24.64
N GLY A 526 -4.89 -10.47 23.88
CA GLY A 526 -4.57 -9.06 24.08
C GLY A 526 -4.92 -8.48 25.47
N ARG A 527 -5.91 -9.04 26.16
CA ARG A 527 -6.41 -8.54 27.46
C ARG A 527 -5.66 -9.08 28.70
N GLN A 528 -4.78 -10.06 28.55
CA GLN A 528 -3.97 -10.56 29.67
C GLN A 528 -3.01 -9.48 30.19
N LYS A 529 -2.72 -9.51 31.49
CA LYS A 529 -1.74 -8.59 32.07
C LYS A 529 -0.36 -8.86 31.45
N PRO A 530 0.49 -7.82 31.27
CA PRO A 530 1.82 -8.00 30.67
C PRO A 530 2.65 -9.12 31.31
N ALA A 531 2.64 -9.22 32.65
CA ALA A 531 3.36 -10.26 33.39
C ALA A 531 2.84 -11.68 33.10
N GLU A 532 1.53 -11.85 32.91
CA GLU A 532 0.93 -13.15 32.58
C GLU A 532 1.30 -13.58 31.16
N LYS A 533 1.26 -12.65 30.20
CA LYS A 533 1.70 -12.91 28.82
C LYS A 533 3.15 -13.36 28.80
N GLU A 534 4.01 -12.63 29.49
CA GLU A 534 5.44 -12.93 29.56
C GLU A 534 5.71 -14.30 30.19
N ALA A 535 4.97 -14.67 31.25
CA ALA A 535 5.07 -15.99 31.86
C ALA A 535 4.67 -17.12 30.88
N VAL A 536 3.55 -16.98 30.17
CA VAL A 536 3.10 -17.98 29.17
C VAL A 536 4.09 -18.09 28.02
N ILE A 537 4.58 -16.95 27.53
CA ILE A 537 5.61 -16.86 26.48
C ILE A 537 6.87 -17.60 26.89
N ASN A 538 7.38 -17.32 28.09
CA ASN A 538 8.61 -17.93 28.59
C ASN A 538 8.44 -19.43 28.81
N SER A 539 7.28 -19.86 29.31
CA SER A 539 6.96 -21.29 29.47
C SER A 539 6.93 -22.00 28.12
N PHE A 540 6.34 -21.37 27.10
CA PHE A 540 6.39 -21.89 25.74
C PHE A 540 7.82 -21.90 25.17
N ALA A 541 8.60 -20.82 25.32
CA ALA A 541 9.99 -20.78 24.85
C ALA A 541 10.89 -21.86 25.50
N ARG A 542 10.65 -22.21 26.76
CA ARG A 542 11.36 -23.27 27.50
C ARG A 542 10.89 -24.70 27.15
N GLY A 543 9.82 -24.85 26.36
CA GLY A 543 9.27 -26.15 26.01
C GLY A 543 8.35 -26.77 27.07
N GLU A 544 7.96 -26.02 28.10
CA GLU A 544 7.00 -26.46 29.12
C GLU A 544 5.58 -26.58 28.55
N LEU A 545 5.29 -25.79 27.50
CA LEU A 545 4.03 -25.81 26.75
C LEU A 545 4.29 -26.26 25.31
N GLN A 546 3.54 -27.25 24.82
CA GLN A 546 3.68 -27.77 23.46
C GLN A 546 2.70 -27.12 22.49
N VAL A 547 1.61 -26.53 22.96
CA VAL A 547 0.66 -25.81 22.10
C VAL A 547 0.41 -24.42 22.66
N LEU A 548 0.54 -23.40 21.81
CA LEU A 548 0.16 -22.03 22.15
C LEU A 548 -1.01 -21.59 21.27
N VAL A 549 -2.17 -21.39 21.88
CA VAL A 549 -3.33 -20.77 21.24
C VAL A 549 -3.24 -19.27 21.44
N SER A 550 -3.27 -18.49 20.37
CA SER A 550 -3.18 -17.05 20.46
C SER A 550 -4.03 -16.33 19.41
N THR A 551 -4.42 -15.10 19.71
CA THR A 551 -4.88 -14.16 18.69
C THR A 551 -3.70 -13.64 17.84
N THR A 552 -3.93 -12.69 16.94
CA THR A 552 -2.89 -12.00 16.14
C THR A 552 -1.71 -11.41 16.93
N VAL A 553 -1.76 -11.45 18.28
CA VAL A 553 -0.70 -11.05 19.21
C VAL A 553 0.54 -11.97 19.15
N ILE A 554 0.64 -12.93 18.21
CA ILE A 554 1.92 -13.62 17.93
C ILE A 554 3.00 -12.68 17.33
N GLU A 555 2.69 -11.40 17.13
CA GLU A 555 3.70 -10.37 16.85
C GLU A 555 4.80 -10.22 17.93
N VAL A 556 4.74 -10.93 19.07
CA VAL A 556 5.67 -10.76 20.21
C VAL A 556 7.10 -11.27 19.96
N GLY A 557 7.46 -11.69 18.75
CA GLY A 557 8.88 -11.77 18.38
C GLY A 557 9.66 -12.93 18.98
N ILE A 558 9.01 -13.91 19.63
CA ILE A 558 9.73 -15.03 20.25
C ILE A 558 10.17 -16.03 19.20
N ASP A 559 11.47 -16.30 19.18
CA ASP A 559 12.07 -17.39 18.41
C ASP A 559 11.96 -18.70 19.19
N VAL A 560 11.21 -19.67 18.66
CA VAL A 560 11.11 -21.01 19.24
C VAL A 560 11.53 -22.04 18.19
N PRO A 561 12.80 -22.51 18.22
CA PRO A 561 13.32 -23.45 17.22
C PRO A 561 12.56 -24.78 17.14
N ASN A 562 11.96 -25.20 18.25
CA ASN A 562 11.19 -26.44 18.38
C ASN A 562 9.73 -26.32 17.87
N ALA A 563 9.28 -25.12 17.49
CA ALA A 563 7.95 -24.91 16.93
C ALA A 563 7.92 -25.33 15.45
N VAL A 564 7.30 -26.50 15.19
CA VAL A 564 7.30 -27.12 13.84
C VAL A 564 5.98 -26.99 13.10
N ILE A 565 4.88 -26.68 13.79
CA ILE A 565 3.55 -26.56 13.20
C ILE A 565 2.98 -25.16 13.49
N MET A 566 2.49 -24.50 12.44
CA MET A 566 1.70 -23.27 12.49
C MET A 566 0.30 -23.56 11.93
N ILE A 567 -0.74 -23.35 12.74
CA ILE A 567 -2.14 -23.44 12.32
C ILE A 567 -2.73 -22.04 12.37
N ILE A 568 -3.35 -21.62 11.27
CA ILE A 568 -4.06 -20.34 11.19
C ILE A 568 -5.53 -20.65 10.92
N GLU A 569 -6.36 -20.45 11.93
CA GLU A 569 -7.82 -20.59 11.80
C GLU A 569 -8.39 -19.39 11.05
N ASN A 570 -9.46 -19.59 10.27
CA ASN A 570 -10.14 -18.55 9.49
C ASN A 570 -9.16 -17.63 8.73
N ALA A 571 -8.24 -18.25 7.98
CA ALA A 571 -7.10 -17.59 7.33
C ALA A 571 -7.52 -16.47 6.36
N GLU A 572 -8.74 -16.53 5.80
CA GLU A 572 -9.31 -15.51 4.91
C GLU A 572 -9.37 -14.11 5.53
N ARG A 573 -9.44 -14.03 6.86
CA ARG A 573 -9.54 -12.77 7.60
C ARG A 573 -8.20 -12.03 7.72
N PHE A 574 -7.10 -12.67 7.34
CA PHE A 574 -5.77 -12.08 7.41
C PHE A 574 -5.32 -11.51 6.06
N GLY A 575 -4.42 -10.51 6.11
CA GLY A 575 -3.64 -10.10 4.94
C GLY A 575 -2.63 -11.15 4.50
N LEU A 576 -2.25 -11.21 3.20
CA LEU A 576 -1.22 -12.18 2.79
C LEU A 576 0.13 -11.83 3.43
N SER A 577 0.42 -10.54 3.60
CA SER A 577 1.59 -10.08 4.35
C SER A 577 1.60 -10.60 5.79
N GLN A 578 0.47 -10.55 6.50
CA GLN A 578 0.31 -11.08 7.86
C GLN A 578 0.45 -12.60 7.90
N LEU A 579 -0.19 -13.31 6.96
CA LEU A 579 -0.06 -14.77 6.83
C LEU A 579 1.38 -15.19 6.57
N HIS A 580 2.11 -14.44 5.72
CA HIS A 580 3.51 -14.68 5.45
C HIS A 580 4.41 -14.44 6.67
N GLN A 581 4.16 -13.37 7.43
CA GLN A 581 4.86 -13.13 8.71
C GLN A 581 4.62 -14.26 9.71
N LEU A 582 3.36 -14.67 9.90
CA LEU A 582 2.99 -15.77 10.80
C LEU A 582 3.66 -17.07 10.35
N ARG A 583 3.62 -17.38 9.05
CA ARG A 583 4.34 -18.52 8.47
C ARG A 583 5.84 -18.45 8.77
N GLY A 584 6.46 -17.28 8.68
CA GLY A 584 7.88 -17.06 8.98
C GLY A 584 8.29 -17.20 10.45
N ARG A 585 7.33 -17.33 11.38
CA ARG A 585 7.60 -17.58 12.81
C ARG A 585 7.98 -19.03 13.10
N VAL A 586 7.61 -19.96 12.23
CA VAL A 586 8.13 -21.34 12.24
C VAL A 586 9.27 -21.45 11.22
N GLY A 587 10.13 -22.46 11.34
CA GLY A 587 11.20 -22.67 10.35
C GLY A 587 12.62 -22.37 10.80
N ARG A 588 12.91 -22.46 12.12
CA ARG A 588 14.20 -22.04 12.69
C ARG A 588 15.08 -23.18 13.24
N GLY A 589 14.55 -24.40 13.31
CA GLY A 589 15.31 -25.63 13.63
C GLY A 589 15.54 -26.54 12.42
N ASP A 590 16.04 -27.74 12.67
CA ASP A 590 16.45 -28.71 11.63
C ASP A 590 15.33 -29.70 11.21
N LYS A 591 14.14 -29.58 11.80
CA LYS A 591 12.98 -30.45 11.51
C LYS A 591 12.18 -29.93 10.30
N ALA A 592 11.32 -30.77 9.72
CA ALA A 592 10.38 -30.30 8.69
C ALA A 592 9.28 -29.42 9.32
N PHE A 593 8.94 -28.31 8.66
CA PHE A 593 7.96 -27.33 9.13
C PHE A 593 6.66 -27.38 8.33
N TYR A 594 5.55 -27.15 9.01
CA TYR A 594 4.21 -27.22 8.45
C TYR A 594 3.43 -25.95 8.77
N CYS A 595 2.84 -25.34 7.74
CA CYS A 595 1.89 -24.23 7.88
C CYS A 595 0.53 -24.67 7.33
N ILE A 596 -0.51 -24.60 8.15
CA ILE A 596 -1.86 -25.08 7.81
C ILE A 596 -2.81 -23.90 7.90
N LEU A 597 -3.36 -23.49 6.76
CA LEU A 597 -4.33 -22.43 6.62
C LEU A 597 -5.73 -23.06 6.59
N VAL A 598 -6.55 -22.77 7.60
CA VAL A 598 -7.92 -23.27 7.68
C VAL A 598 -8.87 -22.17 7.20
N SER A 599 -9.66 -22.44 6.16
CA SER A 599 -10.68 -21.52 5.65
C SER A 599 -11.87 -22.27 5.03
N ASP A 600 -13.08 -21.81 5.32
CA ASP A 600 -14.32 -22.37 4.74
C ASP A 600 -14.88 -21.52 3.60
N ILE A 601 -14.30 -20.35 3.31
CA ILE A 601 -14.77 -19.44 2.27
C ILE A 601 -14.38 -19.95 0.88
N LYS A 602 -15.36 -20.01 -0.03
CA LYS A 602 -15.21 -20.47 -1.42
C LYS A 602 -15.16 -19.33 -2.45
N ASP A 603 -14.96 -18.10 -2.01
CA ASP A 603 -14.83 -16.95 -2.91
C ASP A 603 -13.56 -17.06 -3.77
N GLU A 604 -13.67 -16.71 -5.05
CA GLU A 604 -12.60 -16.91 -6.04
C GLU A 604 -11.37 -16.06 -5.71
N LYS A 605 -11.56 -14.81 -5.22
CA LYS A 605 -10.44 -13.95 -4.81
C LYS A 605 -9.72 -14.50 -3.59
N THR A 606 -10.46 -14.99 -2.61
CA THR A 606 -9.88 -15.59 -1.39
C THR A 606 -9.09 -16.86 -1.72
N LEU A 607 -9.59 -17.71 -2.61
CA LEU A 607 -8.89 -18.90 -3.07
C LEU A 607 -7.60 -18.56 -3.81
N GLN A 608 -7.64 -17.59 -4.73
CA GLN A 608 -6.44 -17.11 -5.43
C GLN A 608 -5.40 -16.59 -4.44
N ARG A 609 -5.81 -15.83 -3.42
CA ARG A 609 -4.90 -15.35 -2.35
C ARG A 609 -4.23 -16.51 -1.62
N MET A 610 -5.00 -17.51 -1.15
CA MET A 610 -4.43 -18.65 -0.43
C MET A 610 -3.49 -19.48 -1.31
N GLU A 611 -3.82 -19.63 -2.60
CA GLU A 611 -3.00 -20.37 -3.56
C GLU A 611 -1.62 -19.74 -3.75
N VAL A 612 -1.51 -18.41 -3.74
CA VAL A 612 -0.23 -17.70 -3.77
C VAL A 612 0.66 -18.11 -2.59
N LEU A 613 0.10 -18.15 -1.37
CA LEU A 613 0.86 -18.53 -0.16
C LEU A 613 1.28 -20.01 -0.16
N VAL A 614 0.50 -20.88 -0.79
CA VAL A 614 0.81 -22.32 -0.92
C VAL A 614 1.91 -22.54 -1.96
N LYS A 615 1.89 -21.80 -3.08
CA LYS A 615 2.85 -21.97 -4.18
C LYS A 615 4.19 -21.31 -3.92
N SER A 616 4.21 -20.13 -3.30
CA SER A 616 5.44 -19.35 -3.10
C SER A 616 5.88 -19.33 -1.65
N ASN A 617 7.18 -19.53 -1.43
CA ASN A 617 7.85 -19.28 -0.15
C ASN A 617 8.53 -17.90 -0.09
N ASN A 618 8.55 -17.17 -1.21
CA ASN A 618 9.24 -15.89 -1.32
C ASN A 618 8.32 -14.75 -0.88
N GLY A 619 8.66 -14.07 0.21
CA GLY A 619 7.86 -12.96 0.70
C GLY A 619 7.70 -11.80 -0.30
N PHE A 620 8.67 -11.55 -1.19
CA PHE A 620 8.55 -10.49 -2.20
C PHE A 620 7.47 -10.80 -3.24
N GLU A 621 7.42 -12.03 -3.73
CA GLU A 621 6.39 -12.49 -4.68
C GLU A 621 5.00 -12.46 -4.03
N ILE A 622 4.90 -12.85 -2.76
CA ILE A 622 3.64 -12.79 -2.01
C ILE A 622 3.18 -11.34 -1.83
N ALA A 623 4.09 -10.42 -1.50
CA ALA A 623 3.75 -9.01 -1.31
C ALA A 623 3.32 -8.33 -2.61
N GLU A 624 3.95 -8.68 -3.74
CA GLU A 624 3.55 -8.21 -5.06
C GLU A 624 2.14 -8.69 -5.42
N LYS A 625 1.85 -9.99 -5.21
CA LYS A 625 0.53 -10.57 -5.47
C LYS A 625 -0.55 -10.07 -4.50
N ASP A 626 -0.25 -9.84 -3.23
CA ASP A 626 -1.21 -9.24 -2.27
C ASP A 626 -1.64 -7.84 -2.72
N LEU A 627 -0.68 -7.08 -3.23
CA LEU A 627 -0.87 -5.73 -3.71
C LEU A 627 -1.66 -5.68 -5.04
N GLU A 628 -1.40 -6.61 -5.96
CA GLU A 628 -2.22 -6.80 -7.17
C GLU A 628 -3.68 -7.15 -6.82
N LEU A 629 -3.89 -8.08 -5.87
CA LEU A 629 -5.22 -8.61 -5.54
C LEU A 629 -6.08 -7.66 -4.71
N ARG A 630 -5.47 -6.86 -3.82
CA ARG A 630 -6.17 -5.87 -2.97
C ARG A 630 -6.25 -4.48 -3.58
N GLY A 631 -5.31 -4.13 -4.46
CA GLY A 631 -5.11 -2.77 -4.94
C GLY A 631 -4.43 -1.88 -3.88
N PRO A 632 -3.78 -0.78 -4.30
CA PRO A 632 -2.93 0.04 -3.43
C PRO A 632 -3.67 0.78 -2.30
N GLY A 633 -5.00 0.96 -2.41
CA GLY A 633 -5.78 1.79 -1.49
C GLY A 633 -6.18 1.15 -0.16
N GLU A 634 -6.34 -0.18 -0.09
CA GLU A 634 -6.77 -0.89 1.13
C GLU A 634 -5.60 -1.30 2.03
N LEU A 635 -4.44 -1.64 1.46
CA LEU A 635 -3.31 -2.19 2.23
C LEU A 635 -2.69 -1.23 3.24
N PHE A 636 -2.92 0.08 3.09
CA PHE A 636 -2.15 1.09 3.81
C PHE A 636 -2.98 2.18 4.48
N GLY A 637 -4.29 2.00 4.67
CA GLY A 637 -5.12 2.91 5.46
C GLY A 637 -4.79 4.37 5.19
N LEU A 638 -5.12 4.84 3.98
CA LEU A 638 -4.72 6.07 3.26
C LEU A 638 -4.60 7.40 4.05
N ARG A 639 -4.88 7.44 5.36
CA ARG A 639 -4.75 8.62 6.23
C ARG A 639 -3.61 8.55 7.25
N GLN A 640 -3.06 7.38 7.57
CA GLN A 640 -2.08 7.28 8.68
C GLN A 640 -0.61 7.35 8.26
N HIS A 641 -0.28 7.01 7.01
CA HIS A 641 1.12 6.90 6.55
C HIS A 641 1.62 8.06 5.69
N GLY A 642 0.86 9.15 5.56
CA GLY A 642 1.30 10.32 4.78
C GLY A 642 1.50 10.04 3.28
N MET A 643 0.82 9.03 2.74
CA MET A 643 0.91 8.71 1.31
C MET A 643 0.33 9.85 0.46
N PRO A 644 1.01 10.23 -0.63
CA PRO A 644 0.39 11.07 -1.63
C PRO A 644 -0.77 10.31 -2.26
N VAL A 645 -1.96 10.88 -2.18
CA VAL A 645 -3.16 10.31 -2.80
C VAL A 645 -3.09 10.62 -4.28
N PHE A 646 -2.60 9.65 -5.07
CA PHE A 646 -2.67 9.72 -6.52
C PHE A 646 -4.15 9.60 -6.96
N GLN A 647 -4.60 10.52 -7.81
CA GLN A 647 -5.95 10.59 -8.35
C GLN A 647 -6.11 9.70 -9.59
N LEU A 648 -5.09 9.66 -10.46
CA LEU A 648 -5.09 8.85 -11.68
C LEU A 648 -3.98 7.81 -11.70
N ALA A 649 -2.78 8.21 -11.25
CA ALA A 649 -1.63 7.35 -11.28
C ALA A 649 -1.82 6.18 -10.30
N ASN A 650 -1.55 4.98 -10.80
CA ASN A 650 -1.30 3.84 -9.95
C ASN A 650 0.16 3.46 -10.21
N PRO A 651 1.10 3.87 -9.35
CA PRO A 651 2.53 3.69 -9.62
C PRO A 651 2.97 2.24 -9.86
N LEU A 652 2.17 1.26 -9.45
CA LEU A 652 2.42 -0.16 -9.68
C LEU A 652 1.99 -0.60 -11.08
N ARG A 653 0.77 -0.20 -11.48
CA ARG A 653 0.26 -0.40 -12.84
C ARG A 653 1.12 0.37 -13.85
N ASP A 654 1.53 1.58 -13.46
CA ASP A 654 2.17 2.58 -14.30
C ASP A 654 3.70 2.62 -14.03
N TYR A 655 4.31 1.48 -13.67
CA TYR A 655 5.71 1.43 -13.24
C TYR A 655 6.70 1.96 -14.31
N GLU A 656 6.48 1.64 -15.58
CA GLU A 656 7.31 2.18 -16.68
C GLU A 656 7.27 3.71 -16.71
N LEU A 657 6.09 4.32 -16.53
CA LEU A 657 5.95 5.78 -16.44
C LEU A 657 6.61 6.33 -15.17
N TYR A 658 6.55 5.60 -14.06
CA TYR A 658 7.22 5.97 -12.81
C TYR A 658 8.75 6.01 -12.96
N GLU A 659 9.35 5.05 -13.68
CA GLU A 659 10.78 5.04 -13.95
C GLU A 659 11.19 6.23 -14.84
N MET A 660 10.43 6.47 -15.92
CA MET A 660 10.65 7.61 -16.84
C MET A 660 10.58 8.96 -16.11
N THR A 661 9.59 9.13 -15.22
CA THR A 661 9.46 10.36 -14.42
C THR A 661 10.60 10.54 -13.42
N GLY A 662 11.19 9.44 -12.93
CA GLY A 662 12.39 9.50 -12.10
C GLY A 662 13.61 10.06 -12.84
N GLU A 663 13.78 9.75 -14.14
CA GLU A 663 14.81 10.38 -14.98
C GLU A 663 14.52 11.85 -15.24
N ALA A 664 13.28 12.18 -15.62
CA ALA A 664 12.86 13.54 -15.89
C ALA A 664 13.00 14.45 -14.65
N ALA A 665 12.67 13.95 -13.45
CA ALA A 665 12.86 14.69 -12.20
C ALA A 665 14.34 14.98 -11.92
N ARG A 666 15.25 14.03 -12.20
CA ARG A 666 16.71 14.25 -12.06
C ARG A 666 17.21 15.32 -13.02
N GLU A 667 16.73 15.29 -14.26
CA GLU A 667 17.05 16.31 -15.28
C GLU A 667 16.60 17.70 -14.80
N ILE A 668 15.36 17.83 -14.32
CA ILE A 668 14.81 19.09 -13.80
C ILE A 668 15.58 19.60 -12.57
N LEU A 669 15.92 18.72 -11.62
CA LEU A 669 16.56 19.14 -10.37
C LEU A 669 18.05 19.49 -10.52
N ASN A 670 18.73 18.89 -11.50
CA ASN A 670 20.14 19.13 -11.82
C ASN A 670 20.33 20.26 -12.84
N ASP A 671 19.26 20.75 -13.46
CA ASP A 671 19.34 21.90 -14.36
C ASP A 671 19.89 23.13 -13.59
N PRO A 672 21.02 23.72 -14.02
CA PRO A 672 21.57 24.92 -13.39
C PRO A 672 20.63 26.12 -13.54
N ASN A 673 19.73 26.15 -14.52
CA ASN A 673 18.73 27.18 -14.71
C ASN A 673 17.36 26.70 -14.20
N LYS A 674 17.14 26.80 -12.88
CA LYS A 674 15.89 26.32 -12.22
C LYS A 674 14.68 27.24 -12.41
N GLU A 675 14.84 28.43 -13.00
CA GLU A 675 13.74 29.39 -13.18
C GLU A 675 12.50 28.84 -13.90
N PRO A 676 12.62 28.05 -14.99
CA PRO A 676 11.45 27.51 -15.70
C PRO A 676 10.64 26.52 -14.85
N TYR A 677 11.30 25.86 -13.90
CA TYR A 677 10.71 24.80 -13.08
C TYR A 677 10.33 25.28 -11.68
N HIS A 678 10.63 26.54 -11.32
CA HIS A 678 10.48 27.02 -9.95
C HIS A 678 9.02 26.97 -9.47
N SER A 679 8.08 27.40 -10.31
CA SER A 679 6.65 27.35 -10.01
C SER A 679 6.15 25.90 -9.88
N PHE A 680 6.66 24.98 -10.71
CA PHE A 680 6.32 23.57 -10.67
C PHE A 680 6.85 22.89 -9.41
N ILE A 681 8.12 23.16 -9.04
CA ILE A 681 8.75 22.66 -7.82
C ILE A 681 8.00 23.19 -6.59
N MET A 682 7.71 24.49 -6.52
CA MET A 682 7.00 25.10 -5.39
C MET A 682 5.57 24.58 -5.25
N ASN A 683 4.84 24.41 -6.37
CA ASN A 683 3.51 23.79 -6.35
C ASN A 683 3.55 22.33 -5.88
N ALA A 684 4.57 21.57 -6.31
CA ALA A 684 4.74 20.19 -5.88
C ALA A 684 5.05 20.11 -4.37
N LEU A 685 5.91 21.00 -3.86
CA LEU A 685 6.22 21.10 -2.43
C LEU A 685 5.00 21.49 -1.59
N GLY A 686 4.27 22.52 -1.99
CA GLY A 686 3.11 23.04 -1.25
C GLY A 686 1.87 22.13 -1.25
N LYS A 687 1.70 21.25 -2.25
CA LYS A 687 0.57 20.30 -2.29
C LYS A 687 0.75 19.07 -1.38
N GLN A 688 1.99 18.68 -1.06
CA GLN A 688 2.27 17.43 -0.31
C GLN A 688 2.77 17.66 1.11
N TYR A 689 3.41 18.80 1.37
CA TYR A 689 3.87 19.18 2.69
C TYR A 689 3.30 20.58 2.94
N ASP A 690 2.46 20.74 3.97
CA ASP A 690 2.11 22.06 4.52
C ASP A 690 3.42 22.72 5.00
N VAL A 691 4.18 23.29 4.08
CA VAL A 691 5.38 24.08 4.38
C VAL A 691 4.89 25.51 4.61
N SER A 692 4.25 25.70 5.76
CA SER A 692 4.10 27.00 6.42
C SER A 692 5.19 27.18 7.46
#